data_AF-A0A8H7B2H1-F1
#
_entry.id   AF-A0A8H7B2H1-F1
#
_cell.length_a   1.000
_cell.length_b   1.000
_cell.length_c   1.000
_cell.angle_alpha   90.00
_cell.angle_beta   90.00
_cell.angle_gamma   90.00
#
_symmetry.space_group_name_H-M   'P 1'
#
loop_
_entity.id
_entity.type
_entity.pdbx_description
1 polymer ?
#
loop_
_entity_poly.entity_id
_entity_poly.type
_entity_poly.pdbx_seq_one_letter_code
_entity_poly.pdbx_strand_id
1 'polypeptide(L)'
;LILNITPSHANFTIIQKTYNMAHVGALPKIHRYITTHDDKGKAVFSNAFNEESKMKANDDGIAFALSFTTKGFPVDMNGDKDLDVYGNYLKDAPGLVVSGGTVLRHVDIPPSTECTMHRTVSLDYGCVLEGEVECLLDSGEKRLMKRGDVCIQRGTMHQWINHSKTEWTRMLFVLQESSPLNLSGEALGEELAGMADEELGSDYEDMGTATEEEQANIAYLESIRVPIKDSLVTETSEIDYETAKNILPYLEGNPNEFSLNTFGIPNLQRPKHDDFLRGQLGDYPARAAGLDAARPWLLYWSLQGLTVMGSDITSYDKTVPHTFSLAQHPDGGFGGGYGQYAHLACTYAAVLSLATVGGAQSYDTINRKALWHFLGRMKQADGGFTMCQGGEEDIRGAFCAMVVLSLTNLPLELPPDAPVRKQGFTSFTDGLGDWISKCQSWDGGISATPGNEAHGAYAFCGLGCLAVLGPPKETLHKYLDVNILIYWLSARQCTPEGGYNGRTNKLVDGCYSQWVGGCWSIVEAATTTGLWNRGALGRYILAACQEKKGGLRDKPGKGPDAYHTCYNLAGLSAAQHKYVYDENVNKTLGTGNYGAPFHWKTEGRYDGEDVVWDEGDALRAVHPVFVIPFMAVYETRKYFEDKEGF
;
A
#
# COMPACT_ATOMS: atom_id res chain seq x y z
N LEU A 1 95.82 17.07 11.52
CA LEU A 1 96.18 16.03 12.51
C LEU A 1 94.94 15.80 13.37
N ILE A 2 94.23 14.67 13.22
CA ILE A 2 94.27 13.50 14.15
C ILE A 2 93.58 13.87 15.48
N LEU A 3 92.57 13.18 16.04
CA LEU A 3 91.84 11.93 15.79
C LEU A 3 90.61 11.91 16.73
N ASN A 4 89.56 11.19 16.33
CA ASN A 4 88.61 10.33 17.08
C ASN A 4 88.23 10.65 18.54
N ILE A 5 86.92 10.54 18.84
CA ILE A 5 86.31 9.41 19.58
C ILE A 5 84.77 9.62 19.66
N THR A 6 84.03 8.60 19.23
CA THR A 6 82.58 8.37 19.38
C THR A 6 82.18 7.99 20.82
N PRO A 7 80.97 8.32 21.30
CA PRO A 7 80.35 7.61 22.42
C PRO A 7 79.28 6.60 21.95
N SER A 8 79.40 5.41 22.50
CA SER A 8 78.61 4.19 22.35
C SER A 8 77.15 4.34 22.80
N HIS A 9 76.24 3.74 22.02
CA HIS A 9 74.87 3.41 22.41
C HIS A 9 74.87 2.15 23.29
N ALA A 10 74.23 2.21 24.45
CA ALA A 10 73.86 1.03 25.22
C ALA A 10 72.59 1.28 26.06
N ASN A 11 71.56 0.50 25.71
CA ASN A 11 70.61 -0.22 26.57
C ASN A 11 69.64 0.57 27.46
N PHE A 12 68.42 0.75 26.95
CA PHE A 12 67.21 0.59 27.76
C PHE A 12 66.46 -0.67 27.29
N THR A 13 66.43 -1.65 28.20
CA THR A 13 65.70 -2.91 28.07
C THR A 13 64.20 -2.63 28.11
N ILE A 14 63.54 -2.68 26.95
CA ILE A 14 62.08 -2.85 26.91
C ILE A 14 61.82 -4.32 27.18
N ILE A 15 61.20 -4.58 28.34
CA ILE A 15 60.69 -5.89 28.71
C ILE A 15 59.64 -6.26 27.66
N GLN A 16 60.00 -7.10 26.69
CA GLN A 16 59.03 -7.87 25.93
C GLN A 16 58.26 -8.70 26.96
N LYS A 17 57.00 -8.34 27.22
CA LYS A 17 56.02 -9.31 27.72
C LYS A 17 55.88 -10.37 26.63
N THR A 18 56.62 -11.45 26.76
CA THR A 18 56.26 -12.73 26.16
C THR A 18 54.88 -13.12 26.69
N TYR A 19 53.82 -12.76 25.97
CA TYR A 19 52.54 -13.44 26.12
C TYR A 19 52.72 -14.85 25.56
N ASN A 20 52.62 -15.81 26.46
CA ASN A 20 52.70 -17.23 26.16
C ASN A 20 51.47 -17.56 25.30
N MET A 21 51.66 -17.71 23.98
CA MET A 21 50.65 -18.28 23.09
C MET A 21 50.45 -19.76 23.42
N ALA A 22 49.30 -20.11 24.02
CA ALA A 22 48.56 -21.38 23.91
C ALA A 22 47.42 -21.38 24.96
N HIS A 23 46.13 -21.62 24.67
CA HIS A 23 45.45 -22.00 23.44
C HIS A 23 43.93 -21.92 23.66
N VAL A 24 43.17 -21.82 22.57
CA VAL A 24 41.84 -22.46 22.45
C VAL A 24 41.95 -23.90 22.97
N GLY A 25 41.34 -24.21 24.13
CA GLY A 25 41.42 -25.53 24.78
C GLY A 25 41.64 -25.57 26.30
N ALA A 26 41.73 -24.42 26.98
CA ALA A 26 41.80 -24.35 28.46
C ALA A 26 40.49 -24.82 29.14
N LEU A 27 39.37 -24.74 28.41
CA LEU A 27 38.06 -25.21 28.83
C LEU A 27 37.58 -26.33 27.89
N PRO A 28 36.62 -27.19 28.32
CA PRO A 28 36.11 -28.29 27.49
C PRO A 28 35.66 -27.84 26.10
N LYS A 29 35.77 -28.72 25.10
CA LYS A 29 35.25 -28.44 23.75
C LYS A 29 33.72 -28.27 23.77
N ILE A 30 33.23 -27.40 22.89
CA ILE A 30 31.79 -27.18 22.72
C ILE A 30 31.30 -28.08 21.60
N HIS A 31 30.29 -28.88 21.91
CA HIS A 31 29.59 -29.68 20.93
C HIS A 31 28.15 -29.18 20.79
N ARG A 32 27.69 -28.97 19.56
CA ARG A 32 26.30 -28.72 19.20
C ARG A 32 25.75 -29.94 18.48
N TYR A 33 24.54 -30.34 18.84
CA TYR A 33 23.84 -31.44 18.19
C TYR A 33 22.54 -30.88 17.62
N ILE A 34 22.42 -30.87 16.29
CA ILE A 34 21.28 -30.33 15.57
C ILE A 34 20.34 -31.48 15.22
N THR A 35 19.03 -31.28 15.37
CA THR A 35 18.01 -32.29 15.03
C THR A 35 17.28 -31.93 13.74
N THR A 36 16.88 -32.94 12.96
CA THR A 36 16.04 -32.83 11.76
C THR A 36 15.08 -34.04 11.67
N HIS A 37 14.40 -34.24 10.55
CA HIS A 37 13.55 -35.40 10.27
C HIS A 37 14.12 -36.24 9.11
N ASP A 38 14.05 -37.56 9.21
CA ASP A 38 14.36 -38.47 8.09
C ASP A 38 13.26 -38.45 7.01
N ASP A 39 13.47 -39.22 5.94
CA ASP A 39 12.53 -39.36 4.81
C ASP A 39 11.14 -39.89 5.21
N LYS A 40 10.99 -40.40 6.44
CA LYS A 40 9.73 -40.90 7.02
C LYS A 40 9.15 -39.94 8.06
N GLY A 41 9.73 -38.76 8.23
CA GLY A 41 9.30 -37.76 9.21
C GLY A 41 9.63 -38.15 10.66
N LYS A 42 10.64 -39.00 10.91
CA LYS A 42 11.12 -39.32 12.26
C LYS A 42 12.26 -38.40 12.65
N ALA A 43 12.22 -37.90 13.89
CA ALA A 43 13.29 -37.06 14.43
C ALA A 43 14.62 -37.82 14.50
N VAL A 44 15.67 -37.22 13.95
CA VAL A 44 17.06 -37.73 13.89
C VAL A 44 18.04 -36.58 14.14
N PHE A 45 19.32 -36.89 14.38
CA PHE A 45 20.37 -35.87 14.39
C PHE A 45 20.81 -35.54 12.95
N SER A 46 20.92 -34.25 12.65
CA SER A 46 21.47 -33.76 11.39
C SER A 46 22.98 -33.95 11.37
N ASN A 47 23.50 -34.38 10.23
CA ASN A 47 24.94 -34.48 9.95
C ASN A 47 25.43 -33.36 9.00
N ALA A 48 24.63 -32.31 8.80
CA ALA A 48 24.93 -31.21 7.89
C ALA A 48 26.21 -30.44 8.27
N PHE A 49 26.57 -30.42 9.56
CA PHE A 49 27.74 -29.71 10.07
C PHE A 49 28.55 -30.56 11.04
N ASN A 50 29.82 -30.20 11.24
CA ASN A 50 30.63 -30.77 12.30
C ASN A 50 30.05 -30.37 13.68
N GLU A 51 29.95 -31.34 14.59
CA GLU A 51 29.36 -31.13 15.93
C GLU A 51 30.19 -30.18 16.80
N GLU A 52 31.50 -30.05 16.57
CA GLU A 52 32.34 -29.12 17.34
C GLU A 52 32.07 -27.67 16.91
N SER A 53 31.67 -26.82 17.86
CA SER A 53 31.65 -25.36 17.68
C SER A 53 33.05 -24.82 17.90
N LYS A 54 33.72 -24.46 16.82
CA LYS A 54 35.12 -24.02 16.85
C LYS A 54 35.24 -22.64 17.49
N MET A 55 36.15 -22.54 18.46
CA MET A 55 36.54 -21.29 19.09
C MET A 55 37.59 -20.58 18.24
N LYS A 56 37.39 -19.27 18.00
CA LYS A 56 38.34 -18.37 17.34
C LYS A 56 38.67 -17.23 18.30
N ALA A 57 39.94 -17.08 18.66
CA ALA A 57 40.42 -15.98 19.49
C ALA A 57 40.58 -14.69 18.67
N ASN A 58 40.30 -13.56 19.30
CA ASN A 58 40.63 -12.22 18.83
C ASN A 58 42.03 -11.79 19.34
N ASP A 59 42.47 -10.59 18.97
CA ASP A 59 43.78 -10.04 19.35
C ASP A 59 43.97 -9.89 20.87
N ASP A 60 42.89 -9.69 21.63
CA ASP A 60 42.89 -9.64 23.10
C ASP A 60 42.87 -11.02 23.77
N GLY A 61 42.87 -12.10 22.97
CA GLY A 61 42.82 -13.49 23.43
C GLY A 61 41.44 -13.98 23.85
N ILE A 62 40.39 -13.16 23.72
CA ILE A 62 38.99 -13.54 23.94
C ILE A 62 38.55 -14.43 22.78
N ALA A 63 38.03 -15.61 23.07
CA ALA A 63 37.63 -16.56 22.03
C ALA A 63 36.12 -16.69 21.89
N PHE A 64 35.64 -16.72 20.65
CA PHE A 64 34.24 -16.81 20.29
C PHE A 64 33.95 -18.09 19.52
N ALA A 65 32.82 -18.75 19.82
CA ALA A 65 32.29 -19.86 19.02
C ALA A 65 30.81 -19.66 18.72
N LEU A 66 30.45 -19.66 17.44
CA LEU A 66 29.06 -19.63 16.98
C LEU A 66 28.47 -21.05 17.01
N SER A 67 27.50 -21.28 17.90
CA SER A 67 26.86 -22.60 18.05
C SER A 67 25.57 -22.74 17.26
N PHE A 68 24.80 -21.68 17.03
CA PHE A 68 23.67 -21.69 16.11
C PHE A 68 23.22 -20.25 15.82
N THR A 69 22.63 -19.99 14.66
CA THR A 69 21.96 -18.71 14.41
C THR A 69 20.82 -18.89 13.41
N THR A 70 19.80 -18.05 13.54
CA THR A 70 18.62 -18.01 12.67
C THR A 70 18.44 -16.62 12.08
N LYS A 71 17.60 -16.49 11.05
CA LYS A 71 17.20 -15.20 10.47
C LYS A 71 15.68 -15.22 10.25
N GLY A 72 15.01 -14.12 10.61
CA GLY A 72 13.56 -13.99 10.51
C GLY A 72 12.76 -14.69 11.62
N PHE A 73 11.56 -14.17 11.89
CA PHE A 73 10.64 -14.70 12.88
C PHE A 73 9.21 -14.78 12.32
N PRO A 74 8.52 -15.94 12.39
CA PRO A 74 9.01 -17.23 12.92
C PRO A 74 10.09 -17.84 12.01
N VAL A 75 10.98 -18.66 12.60
CA VAL A 75 12.05 -19.37 11.86
C VAL A 75 11.45 -20.44 10.95
N ASP A 76 11.79 -20.44 9.67
CA ASP A 76 11.35 -21.46 8.69
C ASP A 76 12.29 -22.68 8.71
N MET A 77 11.85 -23.76 9.37
CA MET A 77 12.57 -25.04 9.41
C MET A 77 12.11 -26.02 8.31
N ASN A 78 11.23 -25.60 7.38
CA ASN A 78 10.73 -26.51 6.35
C ASN A 78 11.84 -26.89 5.38
N GLY A 79 12.12 -28.19 5.29
CA GLY A 79 13.21 -28.68 4.44
C GLY A 79 14.58 -28.19 4.89
N ASP A 80 14.77 -27.98 6.20
CA ASP A 80 16.03 -27.58 6.83
C ASP A 80 16.60 -26.23 6.33
N LYS A 81 15.75 -25.32 5.85
CA LYS A 81 16.17 -23.99 5.36
C LYS A 81 16.92 -23.16 6.40
N ASP A 82 16.60 -23.32 7.67
CA ASP A 82 17.32 -22.68 8.77
C ASP A 82 18.77 -23.17 8.88
N LEU A 83 19.03 -24.43 8.48
CA LEU A 83 20.38 -24.96 8.39
C LEU A 83 21.17 -24.30 7.25
N ASP A 84 20.55 -23.97 6.12
CA ASP A 84 21.21 -23.23 5.04
C ASP A 84 21.65 -21.83 5.52
N VAL A 85 20.76 -21.13 6.24
CA VAL A 85 21.07 -19.83 6.87
C VAL A 85 22.24 -19.97 7.83
N TYR A 86 22.18 -20.95 8.74
CA TYR A 86 23.25 -21.19 9.69
C TYR A 86 24.58 -21.56 9.02
N GLY A 87 24.54 -22.37 7.96
CA GLY A 87 25.70 -22.81 7.19
C GLY A 87 26.43 -21.66 6.50
N ASN A 88 25.71 -20.62 6.07
CA ASN A 88 26.32 -19.39 5.54
C ASN A 88 27.04 -18.62 6.65
N TYR A 89 26.41 -18.46 7.81
CA TYR A 89 27.01 -17.77 8.96
C TYR A 89 28.19 -18.50 9.62
N LEU A 90 28.36 -19.79 9.34
CA LEU A 90 29.58 -20.53 9.72
C LEU A 90 30.79 -20.18 8.85
N LYS A 91 30.57 -19.72 7.61
CA LYS A 91 31.63 -19.24 6.71
C LYS A 91 31.91 -17.77 7.02
N ASP A 92 30.85 -16.99 7.10
CA ASP A 92 30.90 -15.54 7.30
C ASP A 92 30.18 -15.21 8.61
N ALA A 93 30.96 -15.09 9.69
CA ALA A 93 30.41 -14.95 11.03
C ALA A 93 29.49 -13.71 11.14
N PRO A 94 28.31 -13.83 11.78
CA PRO A 94 27.43 -12.69 11.95
C PRO A 94 28.05 -11.67 12.90
N GLY A 95 27.55 -10.43 12.85
CA GLY A 95 27.73 -9.45 13.93
C GLY A 95 27.22 -9.98 15.27
N LEU A 96 27.21 -9.15 16.32
CA LEU A 96 26.73 -9.59 17.64
C LEU A 96 25.26 -10.06 17.57
N VAL A 97 24.44 -9.40 16.75
CA VAL A 97 23.00 -9.65 16.55
C VAL A 97 22.71 -9.98 15.08
N VAL A 98 21.64 -10.74 14.82
CA VAL A 98 21.13 -11.02 13.46
C VAL A 98 19.67 -10.54 13.36
N SER A 99 19.36 -9.74 12.34
CA SER A 99 18.03 -9.15 12.19
C SER A 99 16.93 -10.20 11.99
N GLY A 100 15.84 -10.03 12.74
CA GLY A 100 14.72 -10.94 12.86
C GLY A 100 15.07 -12.30 13.47
N GLY A 101 16.32 -12.53 13.89
CA GLY A 101 16.85 -13.84 14.22
C GLY A 101 17.34 -13.97 15.67
N THR A 102 17.98 -15.12 15.93
CA THR A 102 18.68 -15.38 17.19
C THR A 102 20.14 -15.75 16.93
N VAL A 103 21.00 -15.47 17.90
CA VAL A 103 22.42 -15.85 17.88
C VAL A 103 22.74 -16.59 19.17
N LEU A 104 23.21 -17.83 19.03
CA LEU A 104 23.72 -18.66 20.12
C LEU A 104 25.25 -18.72 20.01
N ARG A 105 25.97 -18.09 20.95
CA ARG A 105 27.43 -18.07 20.95
C ARG A 105 28.03 -18.34 22.32
N HIS A 106 29.25 -18.84 22.32
CA HIS A 106 30.07 -19.00 23.51
C HIS A 106 31.25 -18.03 23.46
N VAL A 107 31.63 -17.51 24.63
CA VAL A 107 32.74 -16.57 24.78
C VAL A 107 33.65 -17.04 25.92
N ASP A 108 34.93 -17.22 25.62
CA ASP A 108 35.98 -17.52 26.59
C ASP A 108 36.79 -16.26 26.88
N ILE A 109 36.78 -15.82 28.13
CA ILE A 109 37.47 -14.63 28.61
C ILE A 109 38.74 -15.08 29.39
N PRO A 110 39.95 -14.68 28.95
CA PRO A 110 41.19 -15.04 29.62
C PRO A 110 41.27 -14.50 31.06
N PRO A 111 42.16 -15.06 31.90
CA PRO A 111 42.46 -14.50 33.21
C PRO A 111 42.97 -13.06 33.10
N SER A 112 42.50 -12.19 33.99
CA SER A 112 42.91 -10.78 34.10
C SER A 112 42.61 -9.96 32.84
N THR A 113 41.49 -10.27 32.18
CA THR A 113 41.02 -9.58 30.98
C THR A 113 39.76 -8.78 31.26
N GLU A 114 39.75 -7.55 30.77
CA GLU A 114 38.61 -6.64 30.74
C GLU A 114 38.15 -6.53 29.28
N CYS A 115 36.91 -6.94 28.98
CA CYS A 115 36.34 -6.75 27.65
C CYS A 115 36.06 -5.25 27.40
N THR A 116 35.81 -4.85 26.16
CA THR A 116 35.41 -3.46 25.86
C THR A 116 34.01 -3.16 26.39
N MET A 117 33.77 -1.95 26.89
CA MET A 117 32.44 -1.47 27.27
C MET A 117 31.60 -1.26 26.00
N HIS A 118 30.43 -1.91 25.90
CA HIS A 118 29.62 -1.84 24.69
C HIS A 118 28.11 -1.99 24.95
N ARG A 119 27.31 -1.63 23.95
CA ARG A 119 25.86 -1.83 23.87
C ARG A 119 25.48 -2.38 22.51
N THR A 120 24.65 -3.41 22.53
CA THR A 120 23.96 -3.97 21.37
C THR A 120 22.48 -3.62 21.41
N VAL A 121 21.84 -3.57 20.24
CA VAL A 121 20.40 -3.40 20.13
C VAL A 121 19.74 -4.79 20.20
N SER A 122 19.85 -5.39 21.38
CA SER A 122 19.38 -6.74 21.65
C SER A 122 18.94 -6.98 23.08
N LEU A 123 18.18 -8.06 23.23
CA LEU A 123 17.95 -8.76 24.48
C LEU A 123 18.92 -9.95 24.56
N ASP A 124 19.82 -9.94 25.54
CA ASP A 124 20.82 -11.00 25.70
C ASP A 124 20.60 -11.80 26.99
N TYR A 125 20.70 -13.11 26.86
CA TYR A 125 20.76 -14.04 27.98
C TYR A 125 22.19 -14.52 28.13
N GLY A 126 22.96 -13.85 29.00
CA GLY A 126 24.37 -14.17 29.29
C GLY A 126 24.48 -15.10 30.50
N CYS A 127 24.80 -16.38 30.27
CA CYS A 127 24.92 -17.40 31.32
C CYS A 127 26.38 -17.79 31.56
N VAL A 128 26.83 -17.80 32.82
CA VAL A 128 28.18 -18.25 33.17
C VAL A 128 28.21 -19.78 33.22
N LEU A 129 28.98 -20.41 32.33
CA LEU A 129 29.10 -21.87 32.26
C LEU A 129 30.30 -22.40 33.07
N GLU A 130 31.41 -21.66 33.09
CA GLU A 130 32.64 -22.00 33.82
C GLU A 130 33.29 -20.73 34.37
N GLY A 131 33.93 -20.80 35.53
CA GLY A 131 34.58 -19.64 36.18
C GLY A 131 33.61 -18.64 36.83
N GLU A 132 34.08 -17.40 36.93
CA GLU A 132 33.31 -16.24 37.42
C GLU A 132 33.68 -14.97 36.62
N VAL A 133 32.74 -14.05 36.47
CA VAL A 133 32.91 -12.82 35.70
C VAL A 133 32.12 -11.69 36.34
N GLU A 134 32.69 -10.49 36.39
CA GLU A 134 31.99 -9.29 36.83
C GLU A 134 31.31 -8.61 35.64
N CYS A 135 30.01 -8.33 35.78
CA CYS A 135 29.27 -7.42 34.91
C CYS A 135 29.38 -6.01 35.51
N LEU A 136 30.00 -5.09 34.78
CA LEU A 136 30.07 -3.67 35.11
C LEU A 136 29.17 -2.88 34.16
N LEU A 137 28.30 -2.03 34.70
CA LEU A 137 27.47 -1.09 33.94
C LEU A 137 28.12 0.30 33.87
N ASP A 138 27.72 1.11 32.91
CA ASP A 138 28.17 2.51 32.75
C ASP A 138 27.80 3.41 33.95
N SER A 139 26.78 3.04 34.73
CA SER A 139 26.46 3.66 36.02
C SER A 139 27.55 3.47 37.10
N GLY A 140 28.49 2.54 36.87
CA GLY A 140 29.49 2.11 37.84
C GLY A 140 29.03 0.95 38.73
N GLU A 141 27.78 0.51 38.61
CA GLU A 141 27.28 -0.67 39.32
C GLU A 141 27.96 -1.95 38.84
N LYS A 142 28.29 -2.83 39.79
CA LYS A 142 29.03 -4.06 39.55
C LYS A 142 28.30 -5.26 40.14
N ARG A 143 28.32 -6.37 39.41
CA ARG A 143 27.84 -7.66 39.91
C ARG A 143 28.76 -8.79 39.48
N LEU A 144 29.39 -9.43 40.46
CA LEU A 144 30.10 -10.69 40.24
C LEU A 144 29.10 -11.82 39.99
N MET A 145 29.23 -12.48 38.86
CA MET A 145 28.44 -13.63 38.44
C MET A 145 29.28 -14.90 38.50
N LYS A 146 28.70 -15.96 39.03
CA LYS A 146 29.31 -17.28 39.18
C LYS A 146 28.64 -18.29 38.27
N ARG A 147 29.26 -19.46 38.10
CA ARG A 147 28.69 -20.59 37.36
C ARG A 147 27.20 -20.81 37.68
N GLY A 148 26.37 -20.80 36.64
CA GLY A 148 24.91 -20.96 36.70
C GLY A 148 24.13 -19.65 36.78
N ASP A 149 24.78 -18.51 37.06
CA ASP A 149 24.14 -17.21 37.05
C ASP A 149 23.87 -16.75 35.62
N VAL A 150 22.74 -16.04 35.45
CA VAL A 150 22.29 -15.51 34.16
C VAL A 150 22.08 -14.00 34.29
N CYS A 151 22.68 -13.23 33.39
CA CYS A 151 22.39 -11.83 33.19
C CYS A 151 21.37 -11.67 32.06
N ILE A 152 20.35 -10.86 32.33
CA ILE A 152 19.35 -10.47 31.33
C ILE A 152 19.73 -9.06 30.89
N GLN A 153 20.51 -8.96 29.82
CA GLN A 153 21.01 -7.70 29.28
C GLN A 153 19.94 -7.10 28.38
N ARG A 154 19.46 -5.89 28.71
CA ARG A 154 18.32 -5.25 28.02
C ARG A 154 18.78 -3.98 27.33
N GLY A 155 19.64 -4.10 26.31
CA GLY A 155 20.17 -2.94 25.58
C GLY A 155 20.95 -1.94 26.44
N THR A 156 21.66 -2.41 27.47
CA THR A 156 22.42 -1.57 28.42
C THR A 156 23.91 -1.57 28.10
N MET A 157 24.60 -0.43 28.31
CA MET A 157 26.07 -0.37 28.25
C MET A 157 26.66 -1.26 29.34
N HIS A 158 27.61 -2.11 28.95
CA HIS A 158 28.19 -3.06 29.88
C HIS A 158 29.58 -3.53 29.48
N GLN A 159 30.29 -4.05 30.48
CA GLN A 159 31.62 -4.63 30.37
C GLN A 159 31.70 -5.93 31.15
N TRP A 160 32.33 -6.94 30.55
CA TRP A 160 32.60 -8.23 31.18
C TRP A 160 34.07 -8.29 31.63
N ILE A 161 34.29 -8.55 32.92
CA ILE A 161 35.63 -8.54 33.51
C ILE A 161 35.93 -9.87 34.20
N ASN A 162 36.98 -10.55 33.75
CA ASN A 162 37.52 -11.71 34.44
C ASN A 162 38.67 -11.29 35.38
N HIS A 163 38.34 -11.12 36.67
CA HIS A 163 39.31 -10.76 37.72
C HIS A 163 40.24 -11.91 38.13
N SER A 164 39.98 -13.14 37.69
CA SER A 164 40.84 -14.27 38.04
C SER A 164 42.24 -14.09 37.48
N LYS A 165 43.25 -14.44 38.27
CA LYS A 165 44.66 -14.39 37.84
C LYS A 165 45.11 -15.67 37.15
N THR A 166 44.32 -16.73 37.24
CA THR A 166 44.70 -18.08 36.78
C THR A 166 43.62 -18.79 35.98
N GLU A 167 42.34 -18.52 36.27
CA GLU A 167 41.22 -19.27 35.69
C GLU A 167 40.58 -18.52 34.52
N TRP A 168 40.25 -19.28 33.47
CA TRP A 168 39.43 -18.80 32.36
C TRP A 168 37.95 -18.80 32.76
N THR A 169 37.17 -17.92 32.13
CA THR A 169 35.72 -17.88 32.29
C THR A 169 35.04 -18.11 30.95
N ARG A 170 33.99 -18.94 30.93
CA ARG A 170 33.14 -19.15 29.75
C ARG A 170 31.73 -18.64 30.00
N MET A 171 31.24 -17.86 29.06
CA MET A 171 29.84 -17.44 28.97
C MET A 171 29.15 -18.05 27.76
N LEU A 172 27.87 -18.37 27.91
CA LEU A 172 26.94 -18.62 26.81
C LEU A 172 26.06 -17.39 26.64
N PHE A 173 25.94 -16.90 25.42
CA PHE A 173 25.01 -15.84 25.06
C PHE A 173 23.96 -16.35 24.07
N VAL A 174 22.70 -16.06 24.38
CA VAL A 174 21.60 -16.09 23.42
C VAL A 174 21.18 -14.65 23.18
N LEU A 175 21.39 -14.14 21.97
CA LEU A 175 21.02 -12.77 21.60
C LEU A 175 19.80 -12.83 20.68
N GLN A 176 18.82 -11.99 20.99
CA GLN A 176 17.62 -11.74 20.18
C GLN A 176 17.60 -10.25 19.85
N GLU A 177 17.38 -9.91 18.57
CA GLU A 177 17.20 -8.52 18.17
C GLU A 177 16.07 -7.87 18.99
N SER A 178 16.30 -6.66 19.46
CA SER A 178 15.27 -5.83 20.09
C SER A 178 15.06 -4.57 19.27
N SER A 179 13.91 -3.91 19.43
CA SER A 179 13.81 -2.51 19.01
C SER A 179 14.80 -1.65 19.81
N PRO A 180 15.36 -0.57 19.24
CA PRO A 180 16.12 0.42 20.00
C PRO A 180 15.33 0.93 21.21
N LEU A 181 16.01 1.14 22.33
CA LEU A 181 15.38 1.71 23.51
C LEU A 181 15.22 3.22 23.35
N ASN A 182 14.00 3.71 23.49
CA ASN A 182 13.71 5.15 23.50
C ASN A 182 13.68 5.66 24.94
N LEU A 183 14.69 6.42 25.34
CA LEU A 183 14.76 7.08 26.64
C LEU A 183 14.81 8.59 26.44
N SER A 184 13.86 9.32 27.04
CA SER A 184 13.77 10.79 26.97
C SER A 184 13.72 11.36 25.54
N GLY A 185 13.21 10.60 24.57
CA GLY A 185 13.10 11.02 23.16
C GLY A 185 14.33 10.72 22.31
N GLU A 186 15.36 10.07 22.86
CA GLU A 186 16.54 9.62 22.13
C GLU A 186 16.52 8.09 21.99
N ALA A 187 16.70 7.61 20.75
CA ALA A 187 16.84 6.20 20.45
C ALA A 187 18.29 5.76 20.72
N LEU A 188 18.46 4.83 21.66
CA LEU A 188 19.75 4.25 21.98
C LEU A 188 20.12 3.19 20.93
N GLY A 189 21.07 3.53 20.06
CA GLY A 189 21.64 2.62 19.06
C GLY A 189 22.77 1.75 19.61
N GLU A 190 23.41 1.00 18.71
CA GLU A 190 24.61 0.22 19.03
C GLU A 190 25.81 1.14 19.31
N GLU A 191 26.57 0.80 20.35
CA GLU A 191 27.80 1.50 20.72
C GLU A 191 28.88 0.46 20.99
N LEU A 192 29.78 0.25 20.01
CA LEU A 192 30.83 -0.79 20.05
C LEU A 192 32.25 -0.20 20.19
N ALA A 193 32.34 1.07 20.62
CA ALA A 193 33.58 1.86 20.57
C ALA A 193 34.79 1.12 21.18
N GLY A 194 35.78 0.81 20.33
CA GLY A 194 37.05 0.16 20.71
C GLY A 194 37.17 -1.32 20.34
N MET A 195 36.16 -1.95 19.76
CA MET A 195 36.32 -3.23 19.06
C MET A 195 36.86 -2.92 17.66
N ALA A 196 38.07 -3.39 17.32
CA ALA A 196 38.70 -3.06 16.04
C ALA A 196 37.87 -3.58 14.86
N ASP A 197 37.61 -2.68 13.90
CA ASP A 197 36.86 -2.93 12.64
C ASP A 197 37.48 -4.03 11.74
N GLU A 198 38.65 -4.57 12.08
CA GLU A 198 39.37 -5.56 11.24
C GLU A 198 39.09 -7.03 11.62
N GLU A 199 38.40 -7.32 12.73
CA GLU A 199 38.23 -8.72 13.24
C GLU A 199 36.79 -9.27 13.15
N LEU A 200 35.83 -8.45 12.76
CA LEU A 200 34.51 -8.88 12.28
C LEU A 200 34.65 -9.00 10.76
N GLY A 201 34.34 -10.16 10.17
CA GLY A 201 34.46 -10.37 8.72
C GLY A 201 33.79 -9.22 7.98
N SER A 202 34.61 -8.34 7.40
CA SER A 202 34.20 -7.15 6.68
C SER A 202 33.67 -7.47 5.28
N ASP A 203 33.10 -8.66 5.11
CA ASP A 203 32.14 -8.90 4.05
C ASP A 203 30.76 -8.67 4.69
N TYR A 204 30.52 -7.41 5.04
CA TYR A 204 29.25 -6.84 4.63
C TYR A 204 29.17 -7.13 3.12
N GLU A 205 28.49 -8.22 2.74
CA GLU A 205 27.64 -8.07 1.57
C GLU A 205 26.84 -6.81 1.86
N ASP A 206 27.18 -5.75 1.14
CA ASP A 206 26.39 -4.55 0.99
C ASP A 206 24.98 -5.00 0.59
N MET A 207 24.19 -5.35 1.59
CA MET A 207 22.75 -5.50 1.49
C MET A 207 22.13 -4.13 1.73
N GLY A 208 22.78 -3.09 1.19
CA GLY A 208 22.44 -1.70 1.39
C GLY A 208 22.53 -1.29 2.85
N THR A 209 23.00 -0.07 3.09
CA THR A 209 22.12 0.79 3.90
C THR A 209 20.71 0.63 3.32
N ALA A 210 19.67 0.42 4.15
CA ALA A 210 18.29 0.61 3.67
C ALA A 210 18.34 1.81 2.74
N THR A 211 17.94 1.61 1.48
CA THR A 211 18.07 2.64 0.44
C THR A 211 17.53 3.95 1.00
N GLU A 212 17.99 5.12 0.54
CA GLU A 212 17.49 6.40 1.05
C GLU A 212 15.95 6.40 1.08
N GLU A 213 15.36 5.71 0.10
CA GLU A 213 13.93 5.49 -0.04
C GLU A 213 13.32 4.48 0.94
N GLU A 214 14.00 3.37 1.29
CA GLU A 214 13.56 2.45 2.36
C GLU A 214 13.63 3.13 3.74
N GLN A 215 14.68 3.91 4.00
CA GLN A 215 14.79 4.74 5.20
C GLN A 215 13.69 5.79 5.24
N ALA A 216 13.40 6.44 4.11
CA ALA A 216 12.30 7.39 3.99
C ALA A 216 10.93 6.72 4.19
N ASN A 217 10.73 5.48 3.71
CA ASN A 217 9.51 4.72 3.96
C ASN A 217 9.33 4.40 5.45
N ILE A 218 10.40 3.94 6.12
CA ILE A 218 10.37 3.67 7.56
C ILE A 218 10.08 4.97 8.34
N ALA A 219 10.80 6.06 8.02
CA ALA A 219 10.60 7.36 8.64
C ALA A 219 9.17 7.89 8.43
N TYR A 220 8.62 7.71 7.22
CA TYR A 220 7.23 8.07 6.93
C TYR A 220 6.25 7.26 7.79
N LEU A 221 6.39 5.93 7.83
CA LEU A 221 5.51 5.06 8.62
C LEU A 221 5.57 5.38 10.12
N GLU A 222 6.76 5.69 10.66
CA GLU A 222 6.90 6.14 12.05
C GLU A 222 6.26 7.51 12.28
N SER A 223 6.37 8.45 11.33
CA SER A 223 5.77 9.78 11.44
C SER A 223 4.24 9.77 11.48
N ILE A 224 3.60 8.73 10.96
CA ILE A 224 2.16 8.60 10.86
C ILE A 224 1.55 7.66 11.92
N ARG A 225 2.33 7.09 12.84
CA ARG A 225 1.75 6.31 13.93
C ARG A 225 0.95 7.24 14.85
N VAL A 226 -0.37 7.07 14.89
CA VAL A 226 -1.28 7.95 15.66
C VAL A 226 -0.91 7.90 17.15
N PRO A 227 -0.47 9.02 17.76
CA PRO A 227 -0.07 9.03 19.17
C PRO A 227 -1.28 9.14 20.11
N ILE A 228 -2.45 9.52 19.60
CA ILE A 228 -3.66 9.78 20.39
C ILE A 228 -4.57 8.56 20.32
N LYS A 229 -4.70 7.88 21.46
CA LYS A 229 -5.62 6.76 21.66
C LYS A 229 -6.59 7.11 22.79
N ASP A 230 -7.87 7.21 22.44
CA ASP A 230 -8.92 7.40 23.44
C ASP A 230 -8.99 6.21 24.40
N SER A 231 -9.26 6.49 25.68
CA SER A 231 -9.45 5.46 26.69
C SER A 231 -10.82 4.76 26.57
N LEU A 232 -11.78 5.37 25.89
CA LEU A 232 -13.09 4.79 25.62
C LEU A 232 -12.99 3.76 24.50
N VAL A 233 -13.29 2.50 24.83
CA VAL A 233 -13.37 1.41 23.86
C VAL A 233 -14.82 1.25 23.40
N THR A 234 -14.99 1.25 22.08
CA THR A 234 -16.25 1.02 21.37
C THR A 234 -16.03 0.03 20.24
N GLU A 235 -17.12 -0.53 19.70
CA GLU A 235 -17.06 -1.38 18.50
C GLU A 235 -16.27 -0.70 17.37
N THR A 236 -16.52 0.59 17.12
CA THR A 236 -15.80 1.40 16.13
C THR A 236 -14.29 1.38 16.38
N SER A 237 -13.86 1.67 17.61
CA SER A 237 -12.42 1.70 17.92
C SER A 237 -11.80 0.31 17.82
N GLU A 238 -12.51 -0.74 18.21
CA GLU A 238 -12.00 -2.12 18.14
C GLU A 238 -11.76 -2.53 16.69
N ILE A 239 -12.75 -2.34 15.80
CA ILE A 239 -12.61 -2.71 14.38
C ILE A 239 -11.57 -1.84 13.66
N ASP A 240 -11.36 -0.61 14.10
CA ASP A 240 -10.34 0.30 13.58
C ASP A 240 -8.93 -0.21 13.94
N TYR A 241 -8.68 -0.54 15.22
CA TYR A 241 -7.43 -1.16 15.65
C TYR A 241 -7.16 -2.50 14.97
N GLU A 242 -8.17 -3.35 14.82
CA GLU A 242 -8.04 -4.63 14.10
C GLU A 242 -7.70 -4.42 12.63
N THR A 243 -8.29 -3.41 11.99
CA THR A 243 -8.01 -3.06 10.60
C THR A 243 -6.56 -2.59 10.43
N ALA A 244 -6.11 -1.66 11.28
CA ALA A 244 -4.72 -1.20 11.28
C ALA A 244 -3.75 -2.38 11.51
N LYS A 245 -4.04 -3.27 12.48
CA LYS A 245 -3.21 -4.47 12.76
C LYS A 245 -3.11 -5.41 11.55
N ASN A 246 -4.15 -5.51 10.73
CA ASN A 246 -4.14 -6.35 9.53
C ASN A 246 -3.43 -5.69 8.33
N ILE A 247 -3.35 -4.36 8.31
CA ILE A 247 -2.75 -3.59 7.21
C ILE A 247 -1.27 -3.29 7.45
N LEU A 248 -0.88 -2.94 8.68
CA LEU A 248 0.49 -2.57 9.03
C LEU A 248 1.54 -3.58 8.52
N PRO A 249 1.36 -4.91 8.65
CA PRO A 249 2.33 -5.86 8.12
C PRO A 249 2.57 -5.73 6.62
N TYR A 250 1.58 -5.29 5.84
CA TYR A 250 1.73 -5.06 4.40
C TYR A 250 2.53 -3.80 4.11
N LEU A 251 2.32 -2.74 4.89
CA LEU A 251 3.05 -1.48 4.76
C LEU A 251 4.52 -1.62 5.21
N GLU A 252 4.77 -2.43 6.24
CA GLU A 252 6.07 -2.56 6.91
C GLU A 252 6.92 -3.74 6.38
N GLY A 253 6.30 -4.83 5.91
CA GLY A 253 7.00 -6.12 5.77
C GLY A 253 6.74 -6.91 4.48
N ASN A 254 6.00 -6.37 3.50
CA ASN A 254 5.74 -7.00 2.19
C ASN A 254 5.45 -8.53 2.29
N PRO A 255 4.39 -8.97 3.00
CA PRO A 255 4.13 -10.37 3.28
C PRO A 255 3.77 -11.18 2.03
N ASN A 256 3.46 -10.51 0.92
CA ASN A 256 3.23 -11.13 -0.36
C ASN A 256 4.53 -11.52 -1.10
N GLU A 257 5.67 -11.02 -0.64
CA GLU A 257 7.01 -11.23 -1.22
C GLU A 257 7.08 -10.76 -2.68
N PHE A 258 6.41 -9.65 -2.98
CA PHE A 258 6.49 -9.04 -4.31
C PHE A 258 7.83 -8.33 -4.50
N SER A 259 8.30 -8.23 -5.74
CA SER A 259 9.46 -7.39 -6.05
C SER A 259 9.15 -5.94 -5.65
N LEU A 260 10.13 -5.27 -5.04
CA LEU A 260 10.00 -3.87 -4.63
C LEU A 260 10.41 -2.94 -5.77
N ASN A 261 9.77 -1.77 -5.83
CA ASN A 261 10.14 -0.64 -6.68
C ASN A 261 11.28 0.15 -6.02
N THR A 262 11.79 1.23 -6.65
CA THR A 262 12.90 2.00 -6.07
C THR A 262 12.56 2.67 -4.75
N PHE A 263 11.26 2.73 -4.37
CA PHE A 263 10.79 3.30 -3.11
C PHE A 263 10.63 2.28 -1.97
N GLY A 264 11.10 1.04 -2.15
CA GLY A 264 10.93 -0.03 -1.18
C GLY A 264 9.47 -0.52 -1.04
N ILE A 265 8.61 -0.25 -2.03
CA ILE A 265 7.19 -0.64 -2.03
C ILE A 265 6.97 -1.72 -3.08
N PRO A 266 6.04 -2.67 -2.87
CA PRO A 266 5.71 -3.66 -3.88
C PRO A 266 5.33 -3.06 -5.25
N ASN A 267 5.95 -3.57 -6.32
CA ASN A 267 5.56 -3.22 -7.68
C ASN A 267 4.10 -3.65 -7.95
N LEU A 268 3.45 -2.95 -8.87
CA LEU A 268 2.15 -3.32 -9.40
C LEU A 268 2.24 -4.67 -10.14
N GLN A 269 1.47 -5.66 -9.72
CA GLN A 269 1.51 -7.02 -10.24
C GLN A 269 0.69 -7.17 -11.54
N ARG A 270 0.99 -6.34 -12.56
CA ARG A 270 0.17 -6.21 -13.79
C ARG A 270 -0.20 -7.54 -14.44
N PRO A 271 0.72 -8.50 -14.68
CA PRO A 271 0.36 -9.75 -15.35
C PRO A 271 -0.71 -10.53 -14.56
N LYS A 272 -0.59 -10.55 -13.23
CA LYS A 272 -1.54 -11.23 -12.35
C LYS A 272 -2.91 -10.54 -12.35
N HIS A 273 -2.92 -9.20 -12.34
CA HIS A 273 -4.17 -8.44 -12.38
C HIS A 273 -4.86 -8.54 -13.75
N ASP A 274 -4.09 -8.56 -14.84
CA ASP A 274 -4.59 -8.77 -16.20
C ASP A 274 -5.27 -10.14 -16.32
N ASP A 275 -4.59 -11.21 -15.92
CA ASP A 275 -5.13 -12.57 -15.91
C ASP A 275 -6.40 -12.66 -15.05
N PHE A 276 -6.40 -12.03 -13.88
CA PHE A 276 -7.57 -11.99 -12.99
C PHE A 276 -8.77 -11.34 -13.68
N LEU A 277 -8.59 -10.15 -14.27
CA LEU A 277 -9.67 -9.40 -14.94
C LEU A 277 -10.17 -10.11 -16.20
N ARG A 278 -9.30 -10.76 -16.97
CA ARG A 278 -9.73 -11.61 -18.10
C ARG A 278 -10.56 -12.79 -17.61
N GLY A 279 -10.21 -13.37 -16.46
CA GLY A 279 -11.04 -14.37 -15.79
C GLY A 279 -12.42 -13.86 -15.40
N GLN A 280 -12.54 -12.58 -14.99
CA GLN A 280 -13.84 -11.94 -14.68
C GLN A 280 -14.70 -11.68 -15.93
N LEU A 281 -14.14 -11.78 -17.13
CA LEU A 281 -14.88 -11.67 -18.40
C LEU A 281 -15.35 -13.04 -18.92
N GLY A 282 -15.10 -14.12 -18.17
CA GLY A 282 -15.51 -15.49 -18.49
C GLY A 282 -16.81 -15.92 -17.80
N ASP A 283 -17.00 -17.25 -17.73
CA ASP A 283 -18.19 -17.85 -17.12
C ASP A 283 -18.11 -17.87 -15.59
N TYR A 284 -19.25 -17.64 -14.95
CA TYR A 284 -19.39 -17.68 -13.49
C TYR A 284 -20.17 -18.93 -13.03
N PRO A 285 -19.82 -19.51 -11.87
CA PRO A 285 -20.57 -20.62 -11.30
C PRO A 285 -21.95 -20.15 -10.80
N ALA A 286 -22.92 -21.08 -10.68
CA ALA A 286 -24.29 -20.77 -10.25
C ALA A 286 -24.40 -19.99 -8.93
N ARG A 287 -23.45 -20.17 -8.01
CA ARG A 287 -23.39 -19.41 -6.74
C ARG A 287 -23.22 -17.89 -6.93
N ALA A 288 -22.80 -17.44 -8.12
CA ALA A 288 -22.68 -16.04 -8.47
C ALA A 288 -24.00 -15.41 -8.95
N ALA A 289 -25.14 -16.13 -8.87
CA ALA A 289 -26.44 -15.62 -9.30
C ALA A 289 -26.84 -14.28 -8.64
N GLY A 290 -26.30 -13.96 -7.45
CA GLY A 290 -26.49 -12.65 -6.82
C GLY A 290 -25.93 -11.47 -7.63
N LEU A 291 -25.05 -11.71 -8.61
CA LEU A 291 -24.47 -10.71 -9.50
C LEU A 291 -25.23 -10.60 -10.84
N ASP A 292 -26.33 -11.32 -11.05
CA ASP A 292 -27.04 -11.33 -12.34
C ASP A 292 -27.59 -9.94 -12.72
N ALA A 293 -27.99 -9.13 -11.74
CA ALA A 293 -28.39 -7.74 -11.98
C ALA A 293 -27.19 -6.78 -12.22
N ALA A 294 -25.96 -7.24 -11.96
CA ALA A 294 -24.74 -6.45 -12.03
C ALA A 294 -23.80 -6.88 -13.18
N ARG A 295 -24.26 -7.70 -14.14
CA ARG A 295 -23.40 -8.14 -15.25
C ARG A 295 -22.81 -7.00 -16.10
N PRO A 296 -23.53 -5.89 -16.41
CA PRO A 296 -22.94 -4.72 -17.04
C PRO A 296 -21.75 -4.15 -16.28
N TRP A 297 -21.81 -4.21 -14.94
CA TRP A 297 -20.72 -3.73 -14.09
C TRP A 297 -19.49 -4.63 -14.15
N LEU A 298 -19.66 -5.95 -14.20
CA LEU A 298 -18.52 -6.88 -14.37
C LEU A 298 -17.75 -6.60 -15.66
N LEU A 299 -18.46 -6.30 -16.75
CA LEU A 299 -17.85 -5.90 -18.02
C LEU A 299 -17.11 -4.57 -17.88
N TYR A 300 -17.78 -3.54 -17.36
CA TYR A 300 -17.17 -2.22 -17.18
C TYR A 300 -15.93 -2.27 -16.30
N TRP A 301 -16.02 -2.86 -15.10
CA TRP A 301 -14.91 -2.94 -14.16
C TRP A 301 -13.69 -3.66 -14.76
N SER A 302 -13.93 -4.75 -15.48
CA SER A 302 -12.86 -5.53 -16.06
C SER A 302 -12.23 -4.83 -17.26
N LEU A 303 -13.02 -4.29 -18.18
CA LEU A 303 -12.51 -3.54 -19.33
C LEU A 303 -11.77 -2.27 -18.90
N GLN A 304 -12.29 -1.56 -17.90
CA GLN A 304 -11.62 -0.38 -17.38
C GLN A 304 -10.31 -0.73 -16.68
N GLY A 305 -10.30 -1.78 -15.85
CA GLY A 305 -9.08 -2.28 -15.21
C GLY A 305 -8.01 -2.74 -16.22
N LEU A 306 -8.41 -3.39 -17.31
CA LEU A 306 -7.50 -3.79 -18.39
C LEU A 306 -6.93 -2.58 -19.13
N THR A 307 -7.78 -1.64 -19.54
CA THR A 307 -7.35 -0.48 -20.33
C THR A 307 -6.49 0.51 -19.54
N VAL A 308 -6.76 0.70 -18.25
CA VAL A 308 -5.92 1.55 -17.39
C VAL A 308 -4.52 0.95 -17.18
N MET A 309 -4.38 -0.37 -17.13
CA MET A 309 -3.08 -1.05 -17.13
C MET A 309 -2.38 -1.05 -18.49
N GLY A 310 -3.11 -0.70 -19.54
CA GLY A 310 -2.63 -0.60 -20.90
C GLY A 310 -2.79 -1.86 -21.75
N SER A 311 -3.56 -2.82 -21.26
CA SER A 311 -3.80 -4.10 -21.90
C SER A 311 -4.64 -3.97 -23.17
N ASP A 312 -4.39 -4.87 -24.12
CA ASP A 312 -5.21 -4.99 -25.34
C ASP A 312 -6.55 -5.69 -25.02
N ILE A 313 -7.63 -5.06 -25.48
CA ILE A 313 -9.01 -5.51 -25.30
C ILE A 313 -9.73 -5.75 -26.63
N THR A 314 -9.04 -5.69 -27.78
CA THR A 314 -9.64 -5.84 -29.12
C THR A 314 -10.39 -7.17 -29.33
N SER A 315 -10.05 -8.21 -28.56
CA SER A 315 -10.79 -9.48 -28.55
C SER A 315 -12.26 -9.33 -28.13
N TYR A 316 -12.60 -8.22 -27.46
CA TYR A 316 -13.94 -7.95 -26.92
C TYR A 316 -14.79 -7.04 -27.83
N ASP A 317 -14.25 -6.52 -28.93
CA ASP A 317 -14.91 -5.57 -29.85
C ASP A 317 -16.25 -6.08 -30.42
N LYS A 318 -16.42 -7.40 -30.49
CA LYS A 318 -17.67 -8.03 -30.97
C LYS A 318 -18.55 -8.53 -29.83
N THR A 319 -17.96 -9.11 -28.80
CA THR A 319 -18.70 -9.78 -27.71
C THR A 319 -19.35 -8.77 -26.77
N VAL A 320 -18.71 -7.63 -26.53
CA VAL A 320 -19.27 -6.55 -25.69
C VAL A 320 -20.50 -5.92 -26.33
N PRO A 321 -20.48 -5.44 -27.60
CA PRO A 321 -21.68 -4.95 -28.27
C PRO A 321 -22.78 -6.00 -28.37
N HIS A 322 -22.43 -7.25 -28.67
CA HIS A 322 -23.42 -8.33 -28.70
C HIS A 322 -24.09 -8.54 -27.34
N THR A 323 -23.33 -8.58 -26.25
CA THR A 323 -23.88 -8.75 -24.89
C THR A 323 -24.83 -7.62 -24.53
N PHE A 324 -24.45 -6.37 -24.81
CA PHE A 324 -25.31 -5.23 -24.52
C PHE A 324 -26.51 -5.11 -25.46
N SER A 325 -26.43 -5.59 -26.70
CA SER A 325 -27.60 -5.69 -27.58
C SER A 325 -28.72 -6.56 -26.98
N LEU A 326 -28.35 -7.58 -26.19
CA LEU A 326 -29.30 -8.46 -25.51
C LEU A 326 -29.82 -7.89 -24.18
N ALA A 327 -29.03 -7.02 -23.53
CA ALA A 327 -29.39 -6.37 -22.26
C ALA A 327 -30.10 -5.01 -22.44
N GLN A 328 -30.16 -4.50 -23.67
CA GLN A 328 -30.84 -3.24 -23.98
C GLN A 328 -32.36 -3.43 -23.92
N HIS A 329 -33.01 -2.59 -23.13
CA HIS A 329 -34.45 -2.65 -22.94
C HIS A 329 -35.17 -2.01 -24.14
N PRO A 330 -36.29 -2.57 -24.63
CA PRO A 330 -37.04 -2.02 -25.77
C PRO A 330 -37.49 -0.56 -25.56
N ASP A 331 -37.85 -0.20 -24.33
CA ASP A 331 -38.26 1.18 -23.97
C ASP A 331 -37.09 2.13 -23.66
N GLY A 332 -35.85 1.68 -23.87
CA GLY A 332 -34.63 2.46 -23.69
C GLY A 332 -33.86 2.16 -22.40
N GLY A 333 -32.54 2.39 -22.44
CA GLY A 333 -31.61 2.04 -21.37
C GLY A 333 -31.19 0.56 -21.40
N PHE A 334 -30.31 0.19 -20.47
CA PHE A 334 -29.83 -1.18 -20.30
C PHE A 334 -30.20 -1.71 -18.92
N GLY A 335 -30.58 -2.98 -18.85
CA GLY A 335 -30.78 -3.73 -17.60
C GLY A 335 -29.54 -4.56 -17.23
N GLY A 336 -29.63 -5.32 -16.14
CA GLY A 336 -28.57 -6.25 -15.72
C GLY A 336 -28.40 -7.45 -16.65
N GLY A 337 -29.39 -7.76 -17.48
CA GLY A 337 -29.37 -8.85 -18.43
C GLY A 337 -30.67 -8.92 -19.23
N TYR A 338 -30.78 -9.91 -20.12
CA TYR A 338 -31.97 -10.13 -20.93
C TYR A 338 -33.23 -10.24 -20.05
N GLY A 339 -34.27 -9.47 -20.38
CA GLY A 339 -35.55 -9.48 -19.68
C GLY A 339 -35.58 -8.72 -18.35
N GLN A 340 -34.47 -8.13 -17.91
CA GLN A 340 -34.45 -7.27 -16.73
C GLN A 340 -34.84 -5.82 -17.07
N TYR A 341 -35.40 -5.09 -16.10
CA TYR A 341 -35.74 -3.68 -16.26
C TYR A 341 -34.49 -2.83 -16.57
N ALA A 342 -34.68 -1.78 -17.36
CA ALA A 342 -33.66 -0.76 -17.55
C ALA A 342 -33.35 -0.05 -16.22
N HIS A 343 -32.06 0.19 -15.98
CA HIS A 343 -31.56 0.80 -14.75
C HIS A 343 -30.40 1.74 -15.06
N LEU A 344 -30.35 2.92 -14.43
CA LEU A 344 -29.35 3.95 -14.71
C LEU A 344 -27.93 3.46 -14.45
N ALA A 345 -27.69 2.73 -13.36
CA ALA A 345 -26.38 2.12 -13.09
C ALA A 345 -25.94 1.14 -14.20
N CYS A 346 -26.85 0.27 -14.66
CA CYS A 346 -26.55 -0.68 -15.74
C CYS A 346 -26.35 0.04 -17.08
N THR A 347 -27.12 1.09 -17.32
CA THR A 347 -27.02 1.95 -18.50
C THR A 347 -25.69 2.68 -18.54
N TYR A 348 -25.26 3.24 -17.40
CA TYR A 348 -23.93 3.86 -17.24
C TYR A 348 -22.82 2.85 -17.55
N ALA A 349 -22.82 1.69 -16.91
CA ALA A 349 -21.80 0.67 -17.11
C ALA A 349 -21.77 0.14 -18.55
N ALA A 350 -22.94 -0.04 -19.18
CA ALA A 350 -23.06 -0.45 -20.58
C ALA A 350 -22.50 0.60 -21.54
N VAL A 351 -22.91 1.86 -21.39
CA VAL A 351 -22.45 2.97 -22.24
C VAL A 351 -20.95 3.16 -22.11
N LEU A 352 -20.39 3.12 -20.89
CA LEU A 352 -18.95 3.22 -20.70
C LEU A 352 -18.20 2.01 -21.27
N SER A 353 -18.73 0.80 -21.13
CA SER A 353 -18.10 -0.38 -21.72
C SER A 353 -18.07 -0.32 -23.25
N LEU A 354 -19.17 0.12 -23.88
CA LEU A 354 -19.27 0.34 -25.33
C LEU A 354 -18.35 1.47 -25.80
N ALA A 355 -18.23 2.53 -25.00
CA ALA A 355 -17.28 3.62 -25.25
C ALA A 355 -15.83 3.12 -25.21
N THR A 356 -15.49 2.30 -24.21
CA THR A 356 -14.14 1.76 -24.00
C THR A 356 -13.69 0.79 -25.09
N VAL A 357 -14.56 -0.11 -25.57
CA VAL A 357 -14.22 -0.95 -26.75
C VAL A 357 -14.22 -0.14 -28.05
N GLY A 358 -15.06 0.89 -28.13
CA GLY A 358 -15.06 1.84 -29.22
C GLY A 358 -15.55 1.29 -30.57
N GLY A 359 -15.48 2.14 -31.59
CA GLY A 359 -15.87 1.81 -32.96
C GLY A 359 -17.38 1.93 -33.23
N ALA A 360 -17.71 2.22 -34.50
CA ALA A 360 -19.08 2.47 -34.94
C ALA A 360 -20.05 1.34 -34.58
N GLN A 361 -19.63 0.07 -34.69
CA GLN A 361 -20.45 -1.08 -34.31
C GLN A 361 -20.89 -1.04 -32.83
N SER A 362 -19.98 -0.66 -31.93
CA SER A 362 -20.27 -0.54 -30.50
C SER A 362 -21.19 0.63 -30.24
N TYR A 363 -20.92 1.78 -30.84
CA TYR A 363 -21.72 2.99 -30.67
C TYR A 363 -23.14 2.83 -31.24
N ASP A 364 -23.29 2.14 -32.38
CA ASP A 364 -24.57 1.85 -33.04
C ASP A 364 -25.43 0.87 -32.26
N THR A 365 -24.87 0.17 -31.28
CA THR A 365 -25.65 -0.65 -30.36
C THR A 365 -26.56 0.23 -29.49
N ILE A 366 -26.20 1.48 -29.23
CA ILE A 366 -26.96 2.38 -28.35
C ILE A 366 -28.14 2.99 -29.11
N ASN A 367 -29.37 2.58 -28.77
CA ASN A 367 -30.59 3.23 -29.25
C ASN A 367 -30.79 4.56 -28.52
N ARG A 368 -30.16 5.62 -29.03
CA ARG A 368 -30.20 6.97 -28.45
C ARG A 368 -31.60 7.53 -28.28
N LYS A 369 -32.54 7.24 -29.20
CA LYS A 369 -33.93 7.72 -29.10
C LYS A 369 -34.66 7.09 -27.93
N ALA A 370 -34.63 5.77 -27.82
CA ALA A 370 -35.24 5.09 -26.68
C ALA A 370 -34.55 5.49 -25.37
N LEU A 371 -33.21 5.61 -25.39
CA LEU A 371 -32.42 6.05 -24.25
C LEU A 371 -32.82 7.45 -23.75
N TRP A 372 -33.02 8.42 -24.65
CA TRP A 372 -33.49 9.76 -24.30
C TRP A 372 -34.86 9.74 -23.60
N HIS A 373 -35.81 8.95 -24.12
CA HIS A 373 -37.10 8.74 -23.46
C HIS A 373 -36.96 8.08 -22.09
N PHE A 374 -36.11 7.07 -21.95
CA PHE A 374 -35.83 6.42 -20.66
C PHE A 374 -35.30 7.40 -19.63
N LEU A 375 -34.27 8.18 -19.97
CA LEU A 375 -33.71 9.19 -19.08
C LEU A 375 -34.76 10.24 -18.69
N GLY A 376 -35.62 10.65 -19.63
CA GLY A 376 -36.71 11.59 -19.37
C GLY A 376 -37.74 11.08 -18.37
N ARG A 377 -37.98 9.76 -18.32
CA ARG A 377 -38.83 9.13 -17.30
C ARG A 377 -38.17 9.09 -15.92
N MET A 378 -36.84 9.08 -15.86
CA MET A 378 -36.10 9.02 -14.60
C MET A 378 -35.98 10.39 -13.92
N LYS A 379 -36.05 11.49 -14.68
CA LYS A 379 -36.01 12.85 -14.13
C LYS A 379 -37.16 13.09 -13.15
N GLN A 380 -36.85 13.68 -12.00
CA GLN A 380 -37.82 14.03 -10.96
C GLN A 380 -37.98 15.55 -10.79
N ALA A 381 -39.05 15.94 -10.11
CA ALA A 381 -39.49 17.33 -10.02
C ALA A 381 -38.83 18.14 -8.90
N ASP A 382 -38.04 17.51 -8.05
CA ASP A 382 -37.16 18.20 -7.11
C ASP A 382 -35.77 18.48 -7.72
N GLY A 383 -35.50 17.95 -8.92
CA GLY A 383 -34.26 18.11 -9.67
C GLY A 383 -33.45 16.81 -9.82
N GLY A 384 -33.73 15.77 -9.04
CA GLY A 384 -32.98 14.52 -9.06
C GLY A 384 -33.42 13.54 -10.15
N PHE A 385 -32.95 12.30 -10.02
CA PHE A 385 -33.25 11.20 -10.94
C PHE A 385 -33.41 9.88 -10.18
N THR A 386 -34.45 9.12 -10.51
CA THR A 386 -34.65 7.75 -10.02
C THR A 386 -33.78 6.75 -10.79
N MET A 387 -33.26 5.73 -10.12
CA MET A 387 -32.40 4.70 -10.73
C MET A 387 -33.11 3.85 -11.78
N CYS A 388 -34.39 3.56 -11.57
CA CYS A 388 -35.27 2.89 -12.51
C CYS A 388 -36.72 3.31 -12.25
N GLN A 389 -37.67 2.83 -13.06
CA GLN A 389 -39.07 3.15 -12.83
C GLN A 389 -39.57 2.53 -11.51
N GLY A 390 -39.95 3.39 -10.56
CA GLY A 390 -40.32 2.98 -9.21
C GLY A 390 -39.14 2.64 -8.29
N GLY A 391 -37.90 2.86 -8.76
CA GLY A 391 -36.69 2.72 -7.95
C GLY A 391 -36.41 3.94 -7.08
N GLU A 392 -35.32 3.86 -6.33
CA GLU A 392 -34.84 4.94 -5.48
C GLU A 392 -34.38 6.16 -6.28
N GLU A 393 -34.56 7.34 -5.68
CA GLU A 393 -33.96 8.59 -6.16
C GLU A 393 -32.77 8.93 -5.28
N ASP A 394 -31.58 8.96 -5.89
CA ASP A 394 -30.36 9.40 -5.22
C ASP A 394 -29.32 9.90 -6.23
N ILE A 395 -28.21 10.42 -5.69
CA ILE A 395 -27.20 11.12 -6.48
C ILE A 395 -26.49 10.22 -7.50
N ARG A 396 -26.54 8.88 -7.32
CA ARG A 396 -26.02 7.93 -8.32
C ARG A 396 -26.88 8.00 -9.58
N GLY A 397 -28.20 8.13 -9.43
CA GLY A 397 -29.13 8.30 -10.53
C GLY A 397 -28.80 9.55 -11.34
N ALA A 398 -28.62 10.68 -10.64
CA ALA A 398 -28.20 11.93 -11.27
C ALA A 398 -26.87 11.77 -12.03
N PHE A 399 -25.85 11.18 -11.39
CA PHE A 399 -24.53 11.01 -12.00
C PHE A 399 -24.55 10.10 -13.22
N CYS A 400 -25.19 8.94 -13.11
CA CYS A 400 -25.34 8.00 -14.22
C CYS A 400 -26.08 8.65 -15.40
N ALA A 401 -27.19 9.35 -15.13
CA ALA A 401 -27.96 10.02 -16.18
C ALA A 401 -27.14 11.11 -16.88
N MET A 402 -26.46 11.97 -16.12
CA MET A 402 -25.67 13.08 -16.68
C MET A 402 -24.46 12.60 -17.48
N VAL A 403 -23.76 11.56 -17.03
CA VAL A 403 -22.68 10.94 -17.80
C VAL A 403 -23.19 10.40 -19.12
N VAL A 404 -24.30 9.67 -19.10
CA VAL A 404 -24.89 9.08 -20.31
C VAL A 404 -25.37 10.18 -21.27
N LEU A 405 -26.07 11.20 -20.79
CA LEU A 405 -26.52 12.35 -21.59
C LEU A 405 -25.33 13.05 -22.28
N SER A 406 -24.26 13.32 -21.51
CA SER A 406 -23.06 13.98 -22.01
C SER A 406 -22.32 13.13 -23.03
N LEU A 407 -22.03 11.87 -22.72
CA LEU A 407 -21.20 11.03 -23.58
C LEU A 407 -21.91 10.64 -24.89
N THR A 408 -23.24 10.47 -24.85
CA THR A 408 -24.05 10.07 -26.01
C THR A 408 -24.66 11.24 -26.80
N ASN A 409 -24.28 12.47 -26.44
CA ASN A 409 -24.75 13.72 -27.07
C ASN A 409 -26.28 13.74 -27.26
N LEU A 410 -27.03 13.48 -26.19
CA LEU A 410 -28.49 13.55 -26.22
C LEU A 410 -28.97 15.00 -26.03
N PRO A 411 -30.18 15.34 -26.52
CA PRO A 411 -30.74 16.67 -26.29
C PRO A 411 -30.88 16.99 -24.80
N LEU A 412 -30.60 18.25 -24.48
CA LEU A 412 -30.82 18.82 -23.15
C LEU A 412 -32.31 18.96 -22.83
N GLU A 413 -33.13 19.20 -23.85
CA GLU A 413 -34.57 19.27 -23.71
C GLU A 413 -35.15 17.90 -23.34
N LEU A 414 -36.10 17.88 -22.41
CA LEU A 414 -36.77 16.67 -21.98
C LEU A 414 -37.64 16.07 -23.10
N PRO A 415 -37.85 14.75 -23.14
CA PRO A 415 -38.89 14.15 -23.99
C PRO A 415 -40.26 14.79 -23.76
N PRO A 416 -41.11 14.99 -24.78
CA PRO A 416 -42.45 15.58 -24.63
C PRO A 416 -43.35 14.81 -23.65
N ASP A 417 -43.12 13.50 -23.53
CA ASP A 417 -43.82 12.57 -22.64
C ASP A 417 -43.17 12.43 -21.26
N ALA A 418 -42.06 13.14 -20.98
CA ALA A 418 -41.41 13.12 -19.67
C ALA A 418 -42.40 13.58 -18.58
N PRO A 419 -42.67 12.77 -17.53
CA PRO A 419 -43.71 13.07 -16.54
C PRO A 419 -43.55 14.44 -15.85
N VAL A 420 -42.31 14.85 -15.59
CA VAL A 420 -41.96 16.11 -14.92
C VAL A 420 -42.30 17.36 -15.74
N ARG A 421 -42.55 17.25 -17.05
CA ARG A 421 -43.01 18.39 -17.86
C ARG A 421 -44.32 18.97 -17.37
N LYS A 422 -45.20 18.13 -16.79
CA LYS A 422 -46.46 18.57 -16.16
C LYS A 422 -46.23 19.49 -14.96
N GLN A 423 -45.01 19.48 -14.41
CA GLN A 423 -44.58 20.26 -13.25
C GLN A 423 -43.71 21.46 -13.66
N GLY A 424 -43.64 21.79 -14.96
CA GLY A 424 -42.95 22.97 -15.48
C GLY A 424 -41.49 22.75 -15.90
N PHE A 425 -40.95 21.54 -15.74
CA PHE A 425 -39.58 21.21 -16.14
C PHE A 425 -39.50 21.05 -17.66
N THR A 426 -38.48 21.63 -18.28
CA THR A 426 -38.27 21.59 -19.75
C THR A 426 -36.95 20.97 -20.14
N SER A 427 -35.98 20.95 -19.21
CA SER A 427 -34.63 20.44 -19.42
C SER A 427 -34.24 19.40 -18.37
N PHE A 428 -33.35 18.48 -18.75
CA PHE A 428 -32.74 17.52 -17.82
C PHE A 428 -31.96 18.18 -16.68
N THR A 429 -31.47 19.40 -16.86
CA THR A 429 -30.69 20.12 -15.84
C THR A 429 -31.53 20.99 -14.92
N ASP A 430 -32.81 21.18 -15.22
CA ASP A 430 -33.71 21.98 -14.39
C ASP A 430 -33.71 21.44 -12.95
N GLY A 431 -33.46 22.32 -11.98
CA GLY A 431 -33.39 22.02 -10.55
C GLY A 431 -32.21 21.13 -10.10
N LEU A 432 -31.39 20.59 -11.01
CA LEU A 432 -30.41 19.57 -10.65
C LEU A 432 -29.29 20.09 -9.73
N GLY A 433 -28.73 21.26 -10.06
CA GLY A 433 -27.66 21.84 -9.22
C GLY A 433 -28.15 22.18 -7.80
N ASP A 434 -29.37 22.70 -7.67
CA ASP A 434 -29.97 23.01 -6.37
C ASP A 434 -30.29 21.73 -5.57
N TRP A 435 -30.68 20.67 -6.27
CA TRP A 435 -30.90 19.36 -5.65
C TRP A 435 -29.60 18.74 -5.13
N ILE A 436 -28.50 18.82 -5.91
CA ILE A 436 -27.17 18.40 -5.47
C ILE A 436 -26.70 19.24 -4.28
N SER A 437 -26.93 20.56 -4.31
CA SER A 437 -26.61 21.46 -3.20
C SER A 437 -27.24 21.01 -1.89
N LYS A 438 -28.52 20.60 -1.92
CA LYS A 438 -29.23 20.05 -0.75
C LYS A 438 -28.68 18.70 -0.26
N CYS A 439 -27.92 17.99 -1.09
CA CYS A 439 -27.27 16.74 -0.70
C CYS A 439 -25.97 16.97 0.09
N GLN A 440 -25.42 18.20 0.09
CA GLN A 440 -24.28 18.53 0.95
C GLN A 440 -24.72 18.50 2.42
N SER A 441 -24.04 17.70 3.22
CA SER A 441 -24.33 17.52 4.65
C SER A 441 -23.62 18.58 5.51
N TRP A 442 -24.00 18.64 6.78
CA TRP A 442 -23.45 19.60 7.75
C TRP A 442 -21.94 19.43 7.99
N ASP A 443 -21.39 18.22 7.81
CA ASP A 443 -19.96 17.93 7.96
C ASP A 443 -19.17 18.19 6.67
N GLY A 444 -19.84 18.62 5.60
CA GLY A 444 -19.26 19.16 4.37
C GLY A 444 -19.22 18.21 3.18
N GLY A 445 -19.34 16.91 3.41
CA GLY A 445 -19.43 15.92 2.35
C GLY A 445 -20.78 15.95 1.64
N ILE A 446 -20.95 15.07 0.65
CA ILE A 446 -22.21 14.93 -0.09
C ILE A 446 -22.80 13.56 0.20
N SER A 447 -24.10 13.53 0.44
CA SER A 447 -24.87 12.35 0.80
C SER A 447 -25.70 11.83 -0.38
N ALA A 448 -26.34 10.66 -0.23
CA ALA A 448 -27.14 10.05 -1.28
C ALA A 448 -28.35 10.91 -1.68
N THR A 449 -29.03 11.44 -0.66
CA THR A 449 -30.22 12.28 -0.73
C THR A 449 -30.17 13.31 0.40
N PRO A 450 -30.90 14.44 0.30
CA PRO A 450 -30.86 15.48 1.32
C PRO A 450 -31.10 14.96 2.74
N GLY A 451 -30.18 15.27 3.66
CA GLY A 451 -30.25 14.88 5.07
C GLY A 451 -29.71 13.49 5.41
N ASN A 452 -29.18 12.73 4.44
CA ASN A 452 -28.43 11.50 4.71
C ASN A 452 -26.99 11.79 5.17
N GLU A 453 -26.31 10.77 5.67
CA GLU A 453 -24.88 10.84 6.00
C GLU A 453 -24.03 11.06 4.75
N ALA A 454 -23.01 11.92 4.85
CA ALA A 454 -22.05 12.11 3.76
C ALA A 454 -21.23 10.85 3.48
N HIS A 455 -20.93 10.62 2.21
CA HIS A 455 -20.23 9.43 1.76
C HIS A 455 -19.39 9.68 0.51
N GLY A 456 -18.19 9.11 0.44
CA GLY A 456 -17.20 9.40 -0.61
C GLY A 456 -17.73 9.07 -2.00
N ALA A 457 -18.40 7.93 -2.15
CA ALA A 457 -19.03 7.54 -3.41
C ALA A 457 -20.09 8.56 -3.89
N TYR A 458 -20.87 9.12 -2.97
CA TYR A 458 -21.89 10.13 -3.29
C TYR A 458 -21.27 11.50 -3.54
N ALA A 459 -20.19 11.86 -2.82
CA ALA A 459 -19.36 13.02 -3.11
C ALA A 459 -18.82 13.00 -4.54
N PHE A 460 -18.24 11.89 -4.98
CA PHE A 460 -17.79 11.77 -6.37
C PHE A 460 -18.93 11.92 -7.37
N CYS A 461 -20.07 11.28 -7.14
CA CYS A 461 -21.24 11.38 -8.01
C CYS A 461 -21.74 12.84 -8.12
N GLY A 462 -21.84 13.55 -7.00
CA GLY A 462 -22.25 14.95 -6.97
C GLY A 462 -21.26 15.87 -7.68
N LEU A 463 -19.97 15.73 -7.40
CA LEU A 463 -18.92 16.52 -8.05
C LEU A 463 -18.84 16.23 -9.55
N GLY A 464 -18.95 14.96 -9.95
CA GLY A 464 -19.01 14.54 -11.34
C GLY A 464 -20.21 15.15 -12.07
N CYS A 465 -21.40 15.16 -11.46
CA CYS A 465 -22.57 15.86 -12.00
C CYS A 465 -22.31 17.34 -12.24
N LEU A 466 -21.77 18.04 -11.23
CA LEU A 466 -21.48 19.48 -11.34
C LEU A 466 -20.40 19.76 -12.40
N ALA A 467 -19.42 18.87 -12.57
CA ALA A 467 -18.43 18.94 -13.63
C ALA A 467 -18.98 18.65 -15.03
N VAL A 468 -20.12 17.94 -15.14
CA VAL A 468 -20.87 17.80 -16.41
C VAL A 468 -21.70 19.06 -16.70
N LEU A 469 -22.24 19.70 -15.66
CA LEU A 469 -23.08 20.90 -15.80
C LEU A 469 -22.30 22.13 -16.31
N GLY A 470 -20.99 22.20 -16.08
CA GLY A 470 -20.19 23.35 -16.47
C GLY A 470 -18.77 23.31 -15.88
N PRO A 471 -17.98 24.39 -16.08
CA PRO A 471 -16.63 24.51 -15.53
C PRO A 471 -16.61 24.26 -14.02
N PRO A 472 -15.73 23.38 -13.50
CA PRO A 472 -15.72 23.01 -12.08
C PRO A 472 -15.60 24.21 -11.14
N LYS A 473 -14.78 25.21 -11.50
CA LYS A 473 -14.63 26.44 -10.72
C LYS A 473 -15.92 27.25 -10.59
N GLU A 474 -16.81 27.19 -11.57
CA GLU A 474 -18.09 27.89 -11.51
C GLU A 474 -19.14 27.04 -10.80
N THR A 475 -19.27 25.78 -11.19
CA THR A 475 -20.36 24.93 -10.70
C THR A 475 -20.17 24.50 -9.26
N LEU A 476 -18.96 24.17 -8.81
CA LEU A 476 -18.73 23.80 -7.40
C LEU A 476 -18.99 24.99 -6.48
N HIS A 477 -18.43 26.17 -6.79
CA HIS A 477 -18.61 27.38 -5.95
C HIS A 477 -20.03 27.94 -5.97
N LYS A 478 -20.81 27.62 -7.01
CA LYS A 478 -22.23 28.01 -7.07
C LYS A 478 -23.11 27.15 -6.17
N TYR A 479 -22.84 25.85 -6.08
CA TYR A 479 -23.78 24.90 -5.47
C TYR A 479 -23.31 24.31 -4.14
N LEU A 480 -22.02 24.41 -3.81
CA LEU A 480 -21.44 23.78 -2.62
C LEU A 480 -20.67 24.80 -1.78
N ASP A 481 -20.63 24.58 -0.47
CA ASP A 481 -19.59 25.14 0.38
C ASP A 481 -18.30 24.32 0.17
N VAL A 482 -17.43 24.85 -0.68
CA VAL A 482 -16.20 24.15 -1.08
C VAL A 482 -15.18 24.06 0.06
N ASN A 483 -15.18 24.99 1.00
CA ASN A 483 -14.21 25.00 2.10
C ASN A 483 -14.44 23.84 3.07
N ILE A 484 -15.69 23.65 3.50
CA ILE A 484 -16.02 22.52 4.38
C ILE A 484 -15.96 21.18 3.64
N LEU A 485 -16.24 21.16 2.33
CA LEU A 485 -16.03 19.97 1.50
C LEU A 485 -14.56 19.54 1.46
N ILE A 486 -13.61 20.48 1.29
CA ILE A 486 -12.17 20.18 1.33
C ILE A 486 -11.79 19.58 2.68
N TYR A 487 -12.27 20.17 3.78
CA TYR A 487 -12.02 19.62 5.12
C TYR A 487 -12.55 18.18 5.25
N TRP A 488 -13.79 17.95 4.81
CA TRP A 488 -14.40 16.63 4.87
C TRP A 488 -13.66 15.58 4.03
N LEU A 489 -13.29 15.93 2.79
CA LEU A 489 -12.53 15.04 1.90
C LEU A 489 -11.14 14.72 2.46
N SER A 490 -10.45 15.73 3.02
CA SER A 490 -9.14 15.54 3.66
C SER A 490 -9.23 14.56 4.83
N ALA A 491 -10.26 14.71 5.68
CA ALA A 491 -10.52 13.83 6.83
C ALA A 491 -10.95 12.40 6.46
N ARG A 492 -10.99 12.03 5.17
CA ARG A 492 -11.20 10.65 4.72
C ARG A 492 -9.91 9.86 4.62
N GLN A 493 -8.75 10.51 4.52
CA GLN A 493 -7.48 9.78 4.42
C GLN A 493 -7.14 9.20 5.79
N CYS A 494 -7.10 7.88 5.86
CA CYS A 494 -6.86 7.13 7.08
C CYS A 494 -5.37 7.08 7.40
N THR A 495 -5.06 6.89 8.68
CA THR A 495 -3.70 6.85 9.19
C THR A 495 -3.68 5.82 10.33
N PRO A 496 -2.77 4.83 10.30
CA PRO A 496 -1.56 4.71 9.46
C PRO A 496 -1.78 4.14 8.06
N GLU A 497 -3.01 3.79 7.66
CA GLU A 497 -3.23 2.98 6.45
C GLU A 497 -2.93 3.71 5.14
N GLY A 498 -3.08 5.04 5.08
CA GLY A 498 -2.80 5.87 3.90
C GLY A 498 -3.90 5.89 2.83
N GLY A 499 -4.79 4.88 2.83
CA GLY A 499 -5.98 4.83 1.98
C GLY A 499 -7.12 5.72 2.47
N TYR A 500 -8.29 5.63 1.82
CA TYR A 500 -9.48 6.39 2.18
C TYR A 500 -10.57 5.55 2.84
N ASN A 501 -11.27 6.12 3.82
CA ASN A 501 -12.59 5.64 4.21
C ASN A 501 -13.70 6.36 3.43
N GLY A 502 -14.90 5.76 3.43
CA GLY A 502 -16.05 6.34 2.75
C GLY A 502 -16.75 7.44 3.54
N ARG A 503 -16.64 7.42 4.87
CA ARG A 503 -17.36 8.32 5.78
C ARG A 503 -16.70 8.31 7.15
N THR A 504 -16.96 9.34 7.95
CA THR A 504 -16.37 9.55 9.28
C THR A 504 -16.54 8.31 10.18
N ASN A 505 -15.48 7.93 10.91
CA ASN A 505 -15.47 6.78 11.83
C ASN A 505 -15.77 5.42 11.18
N LYS A 506 -15.51 5.28 9.87
CA LYS A 506 -15.50 3.98 9.19
C LYS A 506 -14.09 3.65 8.72
N LEU A 507 -13.94 2.38 8.37
CA LEU A 507 -12.68 1.79 7.96
C LEU A 507 -12.26 2.26 6.56
N VAL A 508 -10.95 2.26 6.34
CA VAL A 508 -10.33 2.36 5.01
C VAL A 508 -10.86 1.27 4.07
N ASP A 509 -10.97 1.56 2.78
CA ASP A 509 -11.32 0.59 1.72
C ASP A 509 -10.74 1.06 0.38
N GLY A 510 -10.09 0.13 -0.34
CA GLY A 510 -9.42 0.36 -1.60
C GLY A 510 -10.30 0.94 -2.72
N CYS A 511 -11.63 0.74 -2.70
CA CYS A 511 -12.49 1.38 -3.70
C CYS A 511 -12.60 2.90 -3.51
N TYR A 512 -12.40 3.42 -2.29
CA TYR A 512 -12.38 4.86 -2.04
C TYR A 512 -11.12 5.54 -2.60
N SER A 513 -10.14 4.76 -3.08
CA SER A 513 -9.07 5.27 -3.93
C SER A 513 -9.62 6.04 -5.14
N GLN A 514 -10.68 5.54 -5.79
CA GLN A 514 -11.40 6.30 -6.83
C GLN A 514 -12.45 7.23 -6.24
N TRP A 515 -13.30 6.73 -5.35
CA TRP A 515 -14.46 7.52 -4.92
C TRP A 515 -14.11 8.75 -4.09
N VAL A 516 -13.02 8.72 -3.32
CA VAL A 516 -12.51 9.90 -2.61
C VAL A 516 -11.30 10.48 -3.36
N GLY A 517 -10.32 9.64 -3.73
CA GLY A 517 -9.14 10.11 -4.45
C GLY A 517 -9.48 10.81 -5.78
N GLY A 518 -10.44 10.29 -6.54
CA GLY A 518 -10.94 10.91 -7.77
C GLY A 518 -11.65 12.26 -7.56
N CYS A 519 -12.19 12.53 -6.37
CA CYS A 519 -12.80 13.83 -6.05
C CYS A 519 -11.75 14.94 -6.11
N TRP A 520 -10.52 14.69 -5.68
CA TRP A 520 -9.45 15.69 -5.68
C TRP A 520 -9.11 16.19 -7.07
N SER A 521 -9.19 15.33 -8.10
CA SER A 521 -9.00 15.77 -9.48
C SER A 521 -10.02 16.84 -9.90
N ILE A 522 -11.25 16.75 -9.39
CA ILE A 522 -12.31 17.73 -9.66
C ILE A 522 -12.17 18.97 -8.77
N VAL A 523 -11.88 18.78 -7.49
CA VAL A 523 -11.78 19.86 -6.49
C VAL A 523 -10.55 20.74 -6.73
N GLU A 524 -9.38 20.17 -7.06
CA GLU A 524 -8.16 20.94 -7.37
C GLU A 524 -8.38 21.83 -8.61
N ALA A 525 -9.15 21.36 -9.61
CA ALA A 525 -9.51 22.18 -10.78
C ALA A 525 -10.44 23.36 -10.47
N ALA A 526 -11.17 23.31 -9.35
CA ALA A 526 -12.03 24.39 -8.89
C ALA A 526 -11.36 25.30 -7.85
N THR A 527 -10.19 24.92 -7.32
CA THR A 527 -9.56 25.57 -6.17
C THR A 527 -8.04 25.71 -6.32
N THR A 528 -7.27 25.08 -5.42
CA THR A 528 -5.81 25.03 -5.39
C THR A 528 -5.36 23.57 -5.46
N THR A 529 -4.10 23.36 -5.82
CA THR A 529 -3.45 22.04 -5.82
C THR A 529 -2.81 21.73 -4.46
N GLY A 530 -2.42 20.47 -4.26
CA GLY A 530 -1.67 20.02 -3.08
C GLY A 530 -2.55 19.73 -1.87
N LEU A 531 -3.80 19.32 -2.11
CA LEU A 531 -4.81 19.14 -1.05
C LEU A 531 -4.84 17.73 -0.43
N TRP A 532 -4.05 16.79 -0.95
CA TRP A 532 -4.12 15.38 -0.59
C TRP A 532 -2.76 14.71 -0.69
N ASN A 533 -2.55 13.67 0.13
CA ASN A 533 -1.31 12.91 0.16
C ASN A 533 -1.37 11.78 -0.86
N ARG A 534 -0.78 11.99 -2.04
CA ARG A 534 -0.84 11.04 -3.16
C ARG A 534 0.08 9.85 -2.87
N GLY A 535 1.22 10.08 -2.25
CA GLY A 535 2.16 9.04 -1.81
C GLY A 535 1.53 8.02 -0.86
N ALA A 536 0.80 8.49 0.15
CA ALA A 536 0.12 7.63 1.10
C ALA A 536 -0.92 6.71 0.43
N LEU A 537 -1.69 7.25 -0.51
CA LEU A 537 -2.64 6.45 -1.29
C LEU A 537 -1.91 5.41 -2.15
N GLY A 538 -0.82 5.82 -2.83
CA GLY A 538 0.04 4.93 -3.61
C GLY A 538 0.58 3.77 -2.78
N ARG A 539 1.11 4.06 -1.58
CA ARG A 539 1.57 3.05 -0.60
C ARG A 539 0.45 2.08 -0.24
N TYR A 540 -0.73 2.57 0.12
CA TYR A 540 -1.88 1.72 0.48
C TYR A 540 -2.26 0.76 -0.64
N ILE A 541 -2.40 1.27 -1.87
CA ILE A 541 -2.84 0.47 -3.02
C ILE A 541 -1.79 -0.60 -3.36
N LEU A 542 -0.52 -0.19 -3.50
CA LEU A 542 0.57 -1.07 -3.92
C LEU A 542 0.95 -2.07 -2.83
N ALA A 543 0.96 -1.69 -1.55
CA ALA A 543 1.37 -2.60 -0.49
C ALA A 543 0.21 -3.48 0.03
N ALA A 544 -0.97 -2.89 0.30
CA ALA A 544 -2.02 -3.57 1.07
C ALA A 544 -3.19 -4.10 0.22
N CYS A 545 -3.49 -3.46 -0.91
CA CYS A 545 -4.65 -3.82 -1.75
C CYS A 545 -4.37 -4.90 -2.81
N GLN A 546 -3.11 -5.21 -3.10
CA GLN A 546 -2.77 -6.24 -4.09
C GLN A 546 -2.91 -7.67 -3.52
N GLU A 547 -3.58 -8.56 -4.25
CA GLU A 547 -3.72 -9.97 -3.88
C GLU A 547 -2.65 -10.85 -4.55
N LYS A 548 -2.12 -11.86 -3.84
CA LYS A 548 -0.98 -12.70 -4.30
C LYS A 548 -1.27 -13.41 -5.62
N LYS A 549 -2.53 -13.76 -5.87
CA LYS A 549 -3.00 -14.48 -7.08
C LYS A 549 -3.60 -13.57 -8.17
N GLY A 550 -3.54 -12.24 -8.01
CA GLY A 550 -4.14 -11.29 -8.95
C GLY A 550 -5.46 -10.70 -8.45
N GLY A 551 -5.85 -9.58 -9.07
CA GLY A 551 -6.88 -8.67 -8.56
C GLY A 551 -6.44 -7.80 -7.38
N LEU A 552 -7.21 -6.76 -7.11
CA LEU A 552 -7.08 -5.91 -5.92
C LEU A 552 -8.36 -6.02 -5.08
N ARG A 553 -8.25 -5.68 -3.79
CA ARG A 553 -9.27 -5.89 -2.75
C ARG A 553 -9.62 -4.60 -2.00
N ASP A 554 -10.68 -4.68 -1.21
CA ASP A 554 -11.06 -3.68 -0.20
C ASP A 554 -9.88 -3.40 0.75
N LYS A 555 -9.51 -4.41 1.53
CA LYS A 555 -8.42 -4.38 2.51
C LYS A 555 -7.88 -5.80 2.75
N PRO A 556 -6.70 -5.96 3.36
CA PRO A 556 -6.22 -7.25 3.86
C PRO A 556 -7.28 -8.03 4.64
N GLY A 557 -7.39 -9.33 4.36
CA GLY A 557 -8.43 -10.21 4.90
C GLY A 557 -9.71 -10.28 4.06
N LYS A 558 -9.85 -9.46 3.01
CA LYS A 558 -10.92 -9.57 2.00
C LYS A 558 -10.39 -10.20 0.72
N GLY A 559 -11.24 -10.95 0.01
CA GLY A 559 -10.91 -11.46 -1.31
C GLY A 559 -10.92 -10.35 -2.38
N PRO A 560 -10.19 -10.52 -3.49
CA PRO A 560 -10.25 -9.59 -4.61
C PRO A 560 -11.54 -9.76 -5.41
N ASP A 561 -11.97 -8.69 -6.07
CA ASP A 561 -13.08 -8.69 -7.03
C ASP A 561 -12.84 -7.65 -8.13
N ALA A 562 -13.64 -7.71 -9.20
CA ALA A 562 -13.51 -6.78 -10.34
C ALA A 562 -13.74 -5.32 -9.91
N TYR A 563 -14.68 -5.06 -8.99
CA TYR A 563 -15.03 -3.73 -8.52
C TYR A 563 -13.83 -3.05 -7.82
N HIS A 564 -13.25 -3.71 -6.82
CA HIS A 564 -12.08 -3.19 -6.10
C HIS A 564 -10.85 -3.14 -7.01
N THR A 565 -10.69 -4.10 -7.92
CA THR A 565 -9.61 -4.05 -8.92
C THR A 565 -9.72 -2.80 -9.79
N CYS A 566 -10.88 -2.53 -10.36
CA CYS A 566 -11.15 -1.35 -11.17
C CYS A 566 -10.86 -0.05 -10.41
N TYR A 567 -11.42 0.09 -9.22
CA TYR A 567 -11.40 1.36 -8.50
C TYR A 567 -10.10 1.64 -7.73
N ASN A 568 -9.36 0.62 -7.31
CA ASN A 568 -7.98 0.82 -6.87
C ASN A 568 -7.10 1.30 -8.03
N LEU A 569 -7.19 0.65 -9.22
CA LEU A 569 -6.39 1.05 -10.38
C LEU A 569 -6.76 2.46 -10.88
N ALA A 570 -8.06 2.80 -10.92
CA ALA A 570 -8.50 4.14 -11.28
C ALA A 570 -8.02 5.20 -10.27
N GLY A 571 -8.06 4.90 -8.97
CA GLY A 571 -7.54 5.76 -7.91
C GLY A 571 -6.02 5.94 -7.96
N LEU A 572 -5.26 4.86 -8.23
CA LEU A 572 -3.81 4.95 -8.45
C LEU A 572 -3.50 5.81 -9.68
N SER A 573 -4.24 5.64 -10.78
CA SER A 573 -4.15 6.54 -11.93
C SER A 573 -4.48 7.99 -11.55
N ALA A 574 -5.46 8.24 -10.68
CA ALA A 574 -5.78 9.59 -10.23
C ALA A 574 -4.60 10.23 -9.46
N ALA A 575 -3.97 9.48 -8.56
CA ALA A 575 -2.79 9.92 -7.80
C ALA A 575 -1.58 10.20 -8.71
N GLN A 576 -1.40 9.42 -9.77
CA GLN A 576 -0.26 9.49 -10.69
C GLN A 576 -0.32 10.62 -11.73
N HIS A 577 -1.44 11.34 -11.87
CA HIS A 577 -1.60 12.37 -12.92
C HIS A 577 -2.07 13.71 -12.38
N LYS A 578 -1.66 14.78 -13.10
CA LYS A 578 -2.12 16.16 -12.88
C LYS A 578 -3.26 16.46 -13.85
N TYR A 579 -4.48 16.57 -13.32
CA TYR A 579 -5.68 16.86 -14.12
C TYR A 579 -5.94 18.36 -14.16
N VAL A 580 -6.23 18.86 -15.36
CA VAL A 580 -6.53 20.29 -15.57
C VAL A 580 -7.78 20.43 -16.42
N TYR A 581 -8.64 21.35 -16.02
CA TYR A 581 -9.75 21.83 -16.83
C TYR A 581 -9.30 23.07 -17.62
N ASP A 582 -9.33 22.99 -18.95
CA ASP A 582 -8.90 24.07 -19.85
C ASP A 582 -9.88 24.15 -21.03
N GLU A 583 -10.70 25.20 -21.06
CA GLU A 583 -11.70 25.43 -22.11
C GLU A 583 -11.08 25.54 -23.52
N ASN A 584 -9.76 25.68 -23.63
CA ASN A 584 -9.07 25.64 -24.92
C ASN A 584 -8.83 24.23 -25.47
N VAL A 585 -9.03 23.20 -24.65
CA VAL A 585 -8.95 21.80 -25.06
C VAL A 585 -10.20 21.43 -25.84
N ASN A 586 -10.06 20.77 -26.98
CA ASN A 586 -11.18 20.27 -27.78
C ASN A 586 -12.26 21.34 -28.08
N LYS A 587 -11.89 22.58 -28.43
CA LYS A 587 -12.83 23.70 -28.67
C LYS A 587 -13.99 23.42 -29.63
N THR A 588 -13.84 22.43 -30.51
CA THR A 588 -14.84 22.05 -31.51
C THR A 588 -15.66 20.83 -31.11
N LEU A 589 -15.40 20.25 -29.93
CA LEU A 589 -16.14 19.12 -29.36
C LEU A 589 -16.89 19.63 -28.13
N GLY A 590 -18.16 19.26 -27.98
CA GLY A 590 -18.95 19.71 -26.84
C GLY A 590 -19.37 21.18 -26.93
N THR A 591 -19.40 21.79 -28.13
CA THR A 591 -19.85 23.19 -28.32
C THR A 591 -21.33 23.41 -28.00
N GLY A 592 -22.07 22.35 -27.68
CA GLY A 592 -23.46 22.36 -27.25
C GLY A 592 -23.62 22.00 -25.77
N ASN A 593 -24.70 21.30 -25.44
CA ASN A 593 -25.03 20.95 -24.05
C ASN A 593 -24.08 19.87 -23.50
N TYR A 594 -23.75 19.97 -22.21
CA TYR A 594 -22.92 19.01 -21.46
C TYR A 594 -21.49 18.85 -21.99
N GLY A 595 -20.92 19.94 -22.55
CA GLY A 595 -19.60 19.96 -23.16
C GLY A 595 -18.42 20.02 -22.17
N ALA A 596 -18.66 20.50 -20.94
CA ALA A 596 -17.59 20.75 -19.97
C ALA A 596 -16.63 19.55 -19.75
N PRO A 597 -17.11 18.29 -19.64
CA PRO A 597 -16.22 17.14 -19.50
C PRO A 597 -15.18 16.98 -20.61
N PHE A 598 -15.39 17.53 -21.82
CA PHE A 598 -14.46 17.36 -22.94
C PHE A 598 -13.31 18.37 -22.95
N HIS A 599 -13.30 19.31 -21.99
CA HIS A 599 -12.23 20.29 -21.78
C HIS A 599 -11.19 19.85 -20.73
N TRP A 600 -11.30 18.61 -20.24
CA TRP A 600 -10.29 18.02 -19.35
C TRP A 600 -9.09 17.51 -20.14
N LYS A 601 -7.89 17.72 -19.59
CA LYS A 601 -6.64 17.12 -20.04
C LYS A 601 -5.79 16.70 -18.84
N THR A 602 -4.71 15.98 -19.11
CA THR A 602 -3.62 15.81 -18.14
C THR A 602 -2.43 16.69 -18.53
N GLU A 603 -1.74 17.24 -17.53
CA GLU A 603 -0.44 17.92 -17.69
C GLU A 603 0.73 16.97 -17.38
N GLY A 604 0.58 15.71 -17.76
CA GLY A 604 1.55 14.65 -17.50
C GLY A 604 1.41 14.01 -16.12
N ARG A 605 2.49 13.34 -15.70
CA ARG A 605 2.59 12.63 -14.43
C ARG A 605 2.75 13.60 -13.28
N TYR A 606 2.22 13.21 -12.12
CA TYR A 606 2.55 13.87 -10.87
C TYR A 606 4.02 13.61 -10.51
N ASP A 607 4.72 14.69 -10.17
CA ASP A 607 6.18 14.78 -9.98
C ASP A 607 6.53 15.47 -8.65
N GLY A 608 5.63 15.39 -7.66
CA GLY A 608 5.87 15.91 -6.32
C GLY A 608 6.84 15.05 -5.50
N GLU A 609 7.28 15.59 -4.35
CA GLU A 609 8.24 14.93 -3.45
C GLU A 609 7.67 13.66 -2.77
N ASP A 610 6.34 13.50 -2.74
CA ASP A 610 5.65 12.33 -2.17
C ASP A 610 5.34 11.23 -3.21
N VAL A 611 5.98 11.23 -4.38
CA VAL A 611 5.85 10.11 -5.35
C VAL A 611 6.46 8.83 -4.77
N VAL A 612 5.79 7.69 -5.00
CA VAL A 612 6.15 6.38 -4.42
C VAL A 612 6.04 5.21 -5.40
N TRP A 613 6.06 5.51 -6.70
CA TRP A 613 5.83 4.55 -7.77
C TRP A 613 6.80 4.79 -8.93
N ASP A 614 7.17 3.72 -9.61
CA ASP A 614 8.07 3.78 -10.77
C ASP A 614 7.30 3.78 -12.09
N GLU A 615 8.04 3.91 -13.21
CA GLU A 615 7.48 3.67 -14.55
C GLU A 615 6.83 2.28 -14.69
N GLY A 616 7.37 1.28 -13.98
CA GLY A 616 6.78 -0.07 -13.90
C GLY A 616 5.38 -0.10 -13.25
N ASP A 617 5.07 0.87 -12.41
CA ASP A 617 3.81 1.02 -11.66
C ASP A 617 2.85 2.05 -12.32
N ALA A 618 3.34 2.79 -13.30
CA ALA A 618 2.62 3.87 -13.98
C ALA A 618 1.41 3.38 -14.81
N LEU A 619 0.21 3.78 -14.42
CA LEU A 619 -1.05 3.44 -15.12
C LEU A 619 -1.40 4.50 -16.17
N ARG A 620 -2.17 4.17 -17.20
CA ARG A 620 -2.67 5.18 -18.16
C ARG A 620 -3.64 6.13 -17.47
N ALA A 621 -3.69 7.40 -17.90
CA ALA A 621 -4.65 8.36 -17.38
C ALA A 621 -6.10 7.94 -17.66
N VAL A 622 -6.95 8.06 -16.64
CA VAL A 622 -8.40 7.84 -16.74
C VAL A 622 -9.10 9.19 -16.64
N HIS A 623 -10.19 9.38 -17.38
CA HIS A 623 -10.90 10.63 -17.36
C HIS A 623 -11.49 10.92 -15.97
N PRO A 624 -11.31 12.12 -15.37
CA PRO A 624 -11.67 12.36 -13.97
C PRO A 624 -13.19 12.32 -13.71
N VAL A 625 -14.00 12.59 -14.73
CA VAL A 625 -15.47 12.48 -14.69
C VAL A 625 -15.99 11.10 -15.17
N PHE A 626 -15.58 10.65 -16.36
CA PHE A 626 -16.14 9.43 -16.98
C PHE A 626 -15.48 8.12 -16.53
N VAL A 627 -14.30 8.18 -15.89
CA VAL A 627 -13.57 7.02 -15.36
C VAL A 627 -13.29 5.94 -16.43
N ILE A 628 -13.04 6.39 -17.66
CA ILE A 628 -12.59 5.58 -18.81
C ILE A 628 -11.46 6.33 -19.55
N PRO A 629 -10.73 5.71 -20.50
CA PRO A 629 -9.64 6.38 -21.20
C PRO A 629 -10.10 7.67 -21.93
N PHE A 630 -9.25 8.71 -21.92
CA PHE A 630 -9.56 9.99 -22.57
C PHE A 630 -9.91 9.84 -24.06
N MET A 631 -9.21 8.97 -24.78
CA MET A 631 -9.50 8.72 -26.20
C MET A 631 -10.87 8.08 -26.41
N ALA A 632 -11.26 7.12 -25.56
CA ALA A 632 -12.60 6.52 -25.61
C ALA A 632 -13.71 7.56 -25.41
N VAL A 633 -13.49 8.50 -24.46
CA VAL A 633 -14.39 9.65 -24.23
C VAL A 633 -14.50 10.53 -25.48
N TYR A 634 -13.35 10.93 -26.03
CA TYR A 634 -13.27 11.79 -27.20
C TYR A 634 -13.96 11.17 -28.41
N GLU A 635 -13.60 9.93 -28.76
CA GLU A 635 -14.12 9.24 -29.94
C GLU A 635 -15.62 8.99 -29.85
N THR A 636 -16.11 8.59 -28.66
CA THR A 636 -17.54 8.35 -28.45
C THR A 636 -18.34 9.63 -28.60
N ARG A 637 -17.91 10.73 -27.96
CA ARG A 637 -18.61 12.01 -28.08
C ARG A 637 -18.56 12.53 -29.50
N LYS A 638 -17.39 12.47 -30.14
CA LYS A 638 -17.21 12.90 -31.54
C LYS A 638 -18.14 12.15 -32.48
N TYR A 639 -18.23 10.83 -32.32
CA TYR A 639 -19.13 10.01 -33.12
C TYR A 639 -20.59 10.46 -33.03
N PHE A 640 -21.06 10.78 -31.82
CA PHE A 640 -22.44 11.20 -31.60
C PHE A 640 -22.72 12.69 -31.90
N GLU A 641 -21.70 13.53 -31.99
CA GLU A 641 -21.81 14.89 -32.53
C GLU A 641 -21.83 14.92 -34.06
N ASP A 642 -21.02 14.06 -34.69
CA ASP A 642 -20.98 13.91 -36.15
C ASP A 642 -22.25 13.21 -36.70
N LYS A 643 -23.02 12.54 -35.84
CA LYS A 643 -24.36 12.02 -36.18
C LYS A 643 -25.41 13.12 -36.14
N GLU A 644 -26.03 13.39 -37.28
CA GLU A 644 -27.21 14.26 -37.34
C GLU A 644 -28.38 13.66 -36.55
N GLY A 645 -28.82 14.40 -35.54
CA GLY A 645 -29.90 13.99 -34.65
C GLY A 645 -29.54 12.78 -33.79
N PHE A 646 -30.58 12.09 -33.35
CA PHE A 646 -30.50 10.76 -32.77
C PHE A 646 -31.66 9.92 -33.25
#